data_AF-A0A1G1E5Z4-F1
#
_entry.id   AF-A0A1G1E5Z4-F1
#
_cell.length_a   1.000
_cell.length_b   1.000
_cell.length_c   1.000
_cell.angle_alpha   90.00
_cell.angle_beta   90.00
_cell.angle_gamma   90.00
#
_symmetry.space_group_name_H-M   'P 1'
#
loop_
_entity.id
_entity.type
_entity.pdbx_description
1 polymer ?
#
loop_
_entity_poly.entity_id
_entity_poly.type
_entity_poly.pdbx_seq_one_letter_code
_entity_poly.pdbx_strand_id
1 'polypeptide(L)'
;MRLSNNGTTWNAWETYAATKSWTLTSGDGAKTVYVKYKDNASNISSNYTDNITLDSTTPTISGIGAGSISSSTVVISWTTNEASTTQVEYGTTISYGSSTTLDTNLVTSHSVSLTGLSFSTAYHYRVKSRDEAGNLSISGDLTFTTLPPQDITSPTGTILINNGAAYATSTSVMLTLSCTDIESTCAEMQLSNDGNSWNSWETYATTKSWVLTSGDGAKTVYVKYKDNASNISSDFTDTITLDSTSPTISGIGAGSISSSTAIISWTTNEASTTQVEYGTTTSYGSSTTLDTNLVTSHSVSLTGLSPSTTYNYRVLSRDAAGNLITSTNYKFTTSAIPDTTAPVISGIGINNITSNGATIKWTTNEPATSQVEYGTSGLYGSFSNLDSNLTTSHTVMLSGLSANTVYHFRVISVDLANNKATSSEYTFTTLKTTQPDTPAAIMDLRVQTSGSTRNTAILEWTATGADGNEGTATDYDLRISELKIIEDGVTPLNGEINFSNAQNITGLPIPGIAGTLESFKVDQLNTNSVYYVAIKAKDEKGNVSSISNVINSDKTPPIPVTAIRQGYTMISFPLNPTTTDTQALLGAIVGDPVELYQWSSTGLEDASGSFTLISNVSPGRGYFIKANMDSAVLNVTGTAITDSSWTVTLQPGWNMIGNPYPAEVDLINTYIKDTATGNLKNFQDAVIAGWIGNAIYNYNGSTYDFSMYTQAKLRLWQGYWLALLQDGQYEMIIYKP
;
A
#
# COMPACT_ATOMS: atom_id res chain seq x y z
N MET A 1 -29.73 -148.08 14.13
CA MET A 1 -28.74 -147.41 13.26
C MET A 1 -27.34 -147.87 13.62
N ARG A 2 -26.35 -147.58 12.78
CA ARG A 2 -24.92 -147.71 13.12
C ARG A 2 -24.13 -146.67 12.32
N LEU A 3 -23.02 -146.20 12.86
CA LEU A 3 -22.19 -145.13 12.31
C LEU A 3 -20.76 -145.59 12.07
N SER A 4 -20.05 -144.88 11.19
CA SER A 4 -18.67 -145.14 10.82
C SER A 4 -17.97 -143.85 10.37
N ASN A 5 -16.66 -143.74 10.61
CA ASN A 5 -15.82 -142.65 10.11
C ASN A 5 -15.18 -142.94 8.74
N ASN A 6 -15.28 -144.17 8.23
CA ASN A 6 -14.61 -144.60 6.99
C ASN A 6 -15.52 -145.40 6.05
N GLY A 7 -16.79 -145.61 6.42
CA GLY A 7 -17.77 -146.36 5.66
C GLY A 7 -17.54 -147.88 5.62
N THR A 8 -16.46 -148.39 6.22
CA THR A 8 -16.05 -149.80 6.18
C THR A 8 -16.05 -150.45 7.56
N THR A 9 -15.55 -149.76 8.58
CA THR A 9 -15.53 -150.18 9.98
C THR A 9 -16.68 -149.50 10.74
N TRP A 10 -17.64 -150.28 11.22
CA TRP A 10 -18.87 -149.77 11.84
C TRP A 10 -18.94 -150.11 13.32
N ASN A 11 -19.56 -149.25 14.13
CA ASN A 11 -19.96 -149.66 15.47
C ASN A 11 -21.03 -150.77 15.43
N ALA A 12 -21.28 -151.38 16.59
CA ALA A 12 -22.39 -152.31 16.73
C ALA A 12 -23.73 -151.65 16.37
N TRP A 13 -24.68 -152.43 15.86
CA TRP A 13 -26.03 -151.94 15.64
C TRP A 13 -26.64 -151.48 16.97
N GLU A 14 -27.14 -150.25 16.98
CA GLU A 14 -27.80 -149.63 18.11
C GLU A 14 -29.22 -149.19 17.74
N THR A 15 -30.06 -148.91 18.75
CA THR A 15 -31.41 -148.38 18.53
C THR A 15 -31.34 -147.04 17.79
N TYR A 16 -32.30 -146.75 16.90
CA TYR A 16 -32.33 -145.48 16.18
C TYR A 16 -32.51 -144.29 17.13
N ALA A 17 -31.78 -143.19 16.87
CA ALA A 17 -31.98 -141.89 17.51
C ALA A 17 -31.84 -140.78 16.46
N ALA A 18 -32.66 -139.73 16.56
CA ALA A 18 -32.63 -138.59 15.65
C ALA A 18 -31.39 -137.71 15.81
N THR A 19 -30.78 -137.71 17.01
CA THR A 19 -29.54 -137.01 17.34
C THR A 19 -28.56 -137.98 17.96
N LYS A 20 -27.30 -137.91 17.52
CA LYS A 20 -26.25 -138.79 18.03
C LYS A 20 -24.92 -138.04 18.11
N SER A 21 -24.34 -138.00 19.30
CA SER A 21 -22.95 -137.58 19.46
C SER A 21 -22.03 -138.62 18.83
N TRP A 22 -21.07 -138.15 18.05
CA TRP A 22 -20.14 -138.99 17.33
C TRP A 22 -18.75 -138.38 17.36
N THR A 23 -17.74 -139.23 17.54
CA THR A 23 -16.33 -138.81 17.58
C THR A 23 -15.69 -139.08 16.23
N LEU A 24 -15.18 -138.03 15.59
CA LEU A 24 -14.43 -138.13 14.34
C LEU A 24 -13.07 -138.78 14.57
N THR A 25 -12.45 -139.30 13.52
CA THR A 25 -11.06 -139.74 13.59
C THR A 25 -10.12 -138.55 13.80
N SER A 26 -9.05 -138.77 14.57
CA SER A 26 -8.03 -137.76 14.84
C SER A 26 -7.31 -137.28 13.58
N GLY A 27 -6.79 -136.05 13.62
CA GLY A 27 -6.05 -135.39 12.55
C GLY A 27 -6.96 -134.50 11.69
N ASP A 28 -6.44 -133.36 11.25
CA ASP A 28 -7.24 -132.34 10.55
C ASP A 28 -7.62 -132.74 9.12
N GLY A 29 -8.42 -131.89 8.49
CA GLY A 29 -8.92 -132.07 7.12
C GLY A 29 -10.31 -132.69 7.08
N ALA A 30 -10.82 -132.86 5.86
CA ALA A 30 -12.18 -133.36 5.60
C ALA A 30 -12.43 -134.71 6.30
N LYS A 31 -13.56 -134.79 7.01
CA LYS A 31 -14.07 -135.97 7.69
C LYS A 31 -15.46 -136.24 7.15
N THR A 32 -15.71 -137.52 6.84
CA THR A 32 -17.02 -137.99 6.40
C THR A 32 -17.58 -138.91 7.47
N VAL A 33 -18.78 -138.60 7.96
CA VAL A 33 -19.50 -139.51 8.86
C VAL A 33 -20.50 -140.29 8.01
N TYR A 34 -20.44 -141.61 8.11
CA TYR A 34 -21.35 -142.52 7.44
C TYR A 34 -22.36 -143.07 8.44
N VAL A 35 -23.62 -143.19 8.02
CA VAL A 35 -24.68 -143.83 8.80
C VAL A 35 -25.43 -144.86 7.95
N LYS A 36 -25.76 -145.99 8.57
CA LYS A 36 -26.72 -146.98 8.05
C LYS A 36 -27.86 -147.19 9.03
N TYR A 37 -29.02 -147.50 8.46
CA TYR A 37 -30.23 -147.83 9.20
C TYR A 37 -30.60 -149.29 8.94
N LYS A 38 -31.19 -149.93 9.95
CA LYS A 38 -31.72 -151.29 9.88
C LYS A 38 -33.15 -151.26 10.38
N ASP A 39 -34.08 -151.76 9.57
CA ASP A 39 -35.48 -151.86 9.94
C ASP A 39 -35.75 -153.09 10.82
N ASN A 40 -36.99 -153.25 11.29
CA ASN A 40 -37.38 -154.39 12.12
C ASN A 40 -37.37 -155.73 11.36
N ALA A 41 -37.45 -155.71 10.02
CA ALA A 41 -37.33 -156.88 9.15
C ALA A 41 -35.88 -157.23 8.82
N SER A 42 -34.91 -156.52 9.42
CA SER A 42 -33.47 -156.67 9.23
C SER A 42 -32.92 -156.24 7.86
N ASN A 43 -33.69 -155.50 7.06
CA ASN A 43 -33.18 -154.86 5.84
C ASN A 43 -32.26 -153.69 6.23
N ILE A 44 -31.16 -153.51 5.49
CA ILE A 44 -30.13 -152.50 5.78
C ILE A 44 -30.06 -151.49 4.63
N SER A 45 -30.05 -150.20 4.97
CA SER A 45 -29.92 -149.12 3.98
C SER A 45 -28.55 -149.07 3.30
N SER A 46 -28.47 -148.32 2.20
CA SER A 46 -27.20 -147.79 1.68
C SER A 46 -26.53 -146.87 2.72
N ASN A 47 -25.28 -146.48 2.45
CA ASN A 47 -24.61 -145.45 3.24
C ASN A 47 -25.25 -144.09 2.97
N TYR A 48 -25.59 -143.37 4.03
CA TYR A 48 -25.78 -141.92 3.98
C TYR A 48 -24.56 -141.24 4.61
N THR A 49 -24.22 -140.04 4.13
CA THR A 49 -23.02 -139.33 4.56
C THR A 49 -23.25 -137.86 4.78
N ASP A 50 -22.47 -137.29 5.68
CA ASP A 50 -22.27 -135.85 5.80
C ASP A 50 -20.77 -135.55 5.97
N ASN A 51 -20.33 -134.36 5.54
CA ASN A 51 -18.92 -133.97 5.55
C ASN A 51 -18.70 -132.74 6.44
N ILE A 52 -17.61 -132.74 7.17
CA ILE A 52 -17.13 -131.61 7.95
C ILE A 52 -15.61 -131.53 7.84
N THR A 53 -15.02 -130.34 7.82
CA THR A 53 -13.58 -130.20 7.96
C THR A 53 -13.28 -130.16 9.45
N LEU A 54 -12.56 -131.17 9.96
CA LEU A 54 -12.00 -131.09 11.30
C LEU A 54 -10.76 -130.22 11.20
N ASP A 55 -10.75 -129.12 11.95
CA ASP A 55 -9.58 -128.29 12.14
C ASP A 55 -9.41 -128.07 13.64
N SER A 56 -8.35 -128.66 14.18
CA SER A 56 -7.96 -128.60 15.58
C SER A 56 -6.70 -127.78 15.80
N THR A 57 -6.13 -127.21 14.72
CA THR A 57 -4.94 -126.37 14.79
C THR A 57 -5.33 -124.92 14.97
N THR A 58 -4.63 -124.21 15.85
CA THR A 58 -4.82 -122.76 16.01
C THR A 58 -3.98 -122.00 14.98
N PRO A 59 -4.43 -120.81 14.52
CA PRO A 59 -3.65 -120.00 13.58
C PRO A 59 -2.31 -119.57 14.17
N THR A 60 -1.20 -119.82 13.48
CA THR A 60 0.13 -119.39 13.90
C THR A 60 0.32 -117.89 13.62
N ILE A 61 0.45 -117.10 14.68
CA ILE A 61 0.69 -115.65 14.59
C ILE A 61 2.18 -115.35 14.38
N SER A 62 2.50 -114.46 13.45
CA SER A 62 3.87 -114.01 13.17
C SER A 62 3.94 -112.53 12.76
N GLY A 63 5.13 -111.94 12.75
CA GLY A 63 5.34 -110.57 12.25
C GLY A 63 4.64 -109.45 13.05
N ILE A 64 4.44 -109.65 14.36
CA ILE A 64 3.76 -108.66 15.20
C ILE A 64 4.64 -107.41 15.35
N GLY A 65 4.08 -106.24 15.04
CA GLY A 65 4.78 -104.97 15.17
C GLY A 65 3.84 -103.81 15.44
N ALA A 66 4.37 -102.82 16.16
CA ALA A 66 3.76 -101.52 16.35
C ALA A 66 4.45 -100.51 15.42
N GLY A 67 3.70 -99.89 14.52
CA GLY A 67 4.17 -98.89 13.56
C GLY A 67 3.33 -97.61 13.62
N SER A 68 3.80 -96.55 12.94
CA SER A 68 3.09 -95.26 12.87
C SER A 68 2.71 -94.69 14.26
N ILE A 69 3.62 -94.79 15.22
CA ILE A 69 3.40 -94.34 16.60
C ILE A 69 3.42 -92.80 16.63
N SER A 70 2.35 -92.20 17.15
CA SER A 70 2.24 -90.76 17.42
C SER A 70 2.14 -90.52 18.94
N SER A 71 1.85 -89.28 19.36
CA SER A 71 1.57 -88.95 20.76
C SER A 71 0.24 -89.54 21.27
N SER A 72 -0.65 -90.00 20.38
CA SER A 72 -1.97 -90.51 20.79
C SER A 72 -2.50 -91.70 19.97
N THR A 73 -1.74 -92.18 18.99
CA THR A 73 -2.15 -93.28 18.09
C THR A 73 -1.01 -94.25 17.80
N VAL A 74 -1.35 -95.49 17.43
CA VAL A 74 -0.41 -96.49 16.89
C VAL A 74 -1.15 -97.44 15.95
N VAL A 75 -0.45 -98.04 14.99
CA VAL A 75 -0.96 -99.13 14.15
C VAL A 75 -0.28 -100.43 14.56
N ILE A 76 -1.06 -101.45 14.94
CA ILE A 76 -0.59 -102.79 15.27
C ILE A 76 -0.84 -103.70 14.07
N SER A 77 0.20 -104.35 13.56
CA SER A 77 0.11 -105.25 12.41
C SER A 77 0.72 -106.62 12.71
N TRP A 78 0.14 -107.68 12.17
CA TRP A 78 0.66 -109.04 12.25
C TRP A 78 0.13 -109.89 11.09
N THR A 79 0.65 -111.10 10.94
CA THR A 79 0.17 -112.09 9.97
C THR A 79 -0.16 -113.42 10.64
N THR A 80 -1.01 -114.21 9.99
CA THR A 80 -1.33 -115.59 10.37
C THR A 80 -1.09 -116.52 9.19
N ASN A 81 -0.79 -117.80 9.46
CA ASN A 81 -0.58 -118.82 8.40
C ASN A 81 -1.88 -119.24 7.71
N GLU A 82 -3.04 -118.83 8.21
CA GLU A 82 -4.37 -119.12 7.70
C GLU A 82 -5.35 -117.98 8.02
N ALA A 83 -6.48 -117.94 7.32
CA ALA A 83 -7.43 -116.84 7.45
C ALA A 83 -8.09 -116.84 8.85
N SER A 84 -8.00 -115.73 9.57
CA SER A 84 -8.46 -115.62 10.95
C SER A 84 -9.01 -114.22 11.27
N THR A 85 -9.75 -114.10 12.37
CA THR A 85 -10.29 -112.82 12.85
C THR A 85 -9.18 -111.88 13.35
N THR A 86 -9.50 -110.60 13.50
CA THR A 86 -8.56 -109.57 13.97
C THR A 86 -9.03 -108.94 15.29
N GLN A 87 -8.20 -108.98 16.33
CA GLN A 87 -8.44 -108.25 17.59
C GLN A 87 -7.14 -107.94 18.33
N VAL A 88 -7.08 -106.78 18.99
CA VAL A 88 -5.97 -106.36 19.87
C VAL A 88 -6.50 -106.10 21.29
N GLU A 89 -5.78 -106.54 22.30
CA GLU A 89 -5.93 -106.10 23.70
C GLU A 89 -4.73 -105.22 24.06
N TYR A 90 -4.97 -104.07 24.69
CA TYR A 90 -3.93 -103.10 24.99
C TYR A 90 -4.21 -102.33 26.28
N GLY A 91 -3.15 -101.80 26.91
CA GLY A 91 -3.23 -101.01 28.16
C GLY A 91 -1.89 -100.55 28.70
N THR A 92 -1.88 -99.75 29.75
CA THR A 92 -0.64 -99.29 30.40
C THR A 92 0.04 -100.35 31.28
N THR A 93 -0.57 -101.53 31.42
CA THR A 93 -0.03 -102.68 32.14
C THR A 93 -0.37 -103.97 31.40
N ILE A 94 0.26 -105.09 31.76
CA ILE A 94 -0.04 -106.43 31.23
C ILE A 94 -1.48 -106.93 31.47
N SER A 95 -2.29 -106.19 32.24
CA SER A 95 -3.73 -106.47 32.36
C SER A 95 -4.54 -105.94 31.18
N TYR A 96 -3.92 -105.13 30.31
CA TYR A 96 -4.48 -104.44 29.15
C TYR A 96 -5.67 -103.52 29.51
N GLY A 97 -6.82 -104.07 29.90
CA GLY A 97 -7.98 -103.28 30.33
C GLY A 97 -8.72 -102.59 29.19
N SER A 98 -8.17 -102.57 27.97
CA SER A 98 -8.87 -102.19 26.74
C SER A 98 -8.74 -103.28 25.67
N SER A 99 -9.76 -103.39 24.82
CA SER A 99 -9.75 -104.29 23.66
C SER A 99 -10.44 -103.62 22.49
N THR A 100 -9.92 -103.85 21.29
CA THR A 100 -10.57 -103.43 20.06
C THR A 100 -11.81 -104.28 19.81
N THR A 101 -12.78 -103.72 19.08
CA THR A 101 -13.88 -104.51 18.53
C THR A 101 -13.34 -105.69 17.72
N LEU A 102 -13.93 -106.87 17.90
CA LEU A 102 -13.57 -108.05 17.11
C LEU A 102 -13.97 -107.81 15.65
N ASP A 103 -12.99 -107.84 14.75
CA ASP A 103 -13.26 -107.89 13.32
C ASP A 103 -13.35 -109.36 12.88
N THR A 104 -14.54 -109.76 12.43
CA THR A 104 -14.86 -111.13 12.03
C THR A 104 -14.45 -111.45 10.60
N ASN A 105 -13.92 -110.49 9.84
CA ASN A 105 -13.40 -110.77 8.50
C ASN A 105 -12.15 -111.64 8.61
N LEU A 106 -12.18 -112.81 7.99
CA LEU A 106 -11.08 -113.76 8.01
C LEU A 106 -10.01 -113.34 7.00
N VAL A 107 -8.84 -112.96 7.51
CA VAL A 107 -7.68 -112.51 6.71
C VAL A 107 -6.39 -113.12 7.25
N THR A 108 -5.33 -113.12 6.43
CA THR A 108 -3.98 -113.59 6.84
C THR A 108 -3.02 -112.43 7.14
N SER A 109 -3.39 -111.20 6.78
CA SER A 109 -2.65 -109.98 7.10
C SER A 109 -3.58 -109.03 7.85
N HIS A 110 -3.17 -108.70 9.08
CA HIS A 110 -3.98 -107.98 10.04
C HIS A 110 -3.37 -106.61 10.31
N SER A 111 -4.23 -105.61 10.48
CA SER A 111 -3.83 -104.25 10.86
C SER A 111 -4.93 -103.58 11.66
N VAL A 112 -4.59 -103.00 12.82
CA VAL A 112 -5.53 -102.31 13.69
C VAL A 112 -4.92 -101.01 14.19
N SER A 113 -5.65 -99.91 14.02
CA SER A 113 -5.27 -98.60 14.58
C SER A 113 -5.84 -98.44 15.98
N LEU A 114 -4.98 -98.15 16.95
CA LEU A 114 -5.36 -97.75 18.31
C LEU A 114 -5.29 -96.23 18.41
N THR A 115 -6.32 -95.60 18.99
CA THR A 115 -6.46 -94.14 19.10
C THR A 115 -6.81 -93.71 20.53
N GLY A 116 -6.57 -92.44 20.85
CA GLY A 116 -6.92 -91.87 22.16
C GLY A 116 -5.98 -92.27 23.29
N LEU A 117 -4.73 -92.60 22.96
CA LEU A 117 -3.70 -92.98 23.92
C LEU A 117 -3.10 -91.74 24.59
N SER A 118 -2.73 -91.86 25.86
CA SER A 118 -1.93 -90.84 26.55
C SER A 118 -0.52 -90.75 25.94
N PHE A 119 0.04 -89.53 25.83
CA PHE A 119 1.38 -89.26 25.32
C PHE A 119 2.49 -89.73 26.26
N SER A 120 3.72 -89.90 25.76
CA SER A 120 4.89 -90.37 26.53
C SER A 120 4.63 -91.61 27.41
N THR A 121 3.66 -92.44 27.04
CA THR A 121 3.15 -93.51 27.90
C THR A 121 3.48 -94.85 27.27
N ALA A 122 4.07 -95.74 28.06
CA ALA A 122 4.29 -97.12 27.65
C ALA A 122 2.97 -97.91 27.71
N TYR A 123 2.66 -98.61 26.63
CA TYR A 123 1.52 -99.52 26.52
C TYR A 123 2.01 -100.93 26.26
N HIS A 124 1.38 -101.88 26.95
CA HIS A 124 1.41 -103.30 26.70
C HIS A 124 0.28 -103.67 25.73
N TYR A 125 0.52 -104.60 24.81
CA TYR A 125 -0.50 -105.12 23.92
C TYR A 125 -0.26 -106.59 23.55
N ARG A 126 -1.33 -107.28 23.17
CA ARG A 126 -1.29 -108.60 22.54
C ARG A 126 -2.36 -108.72 21.47
N VAL A 127 -2.11 -109.59 20.50
CA VAL A 127 -3.01 -109.80 19.35
C VAL A 127 -3.69 -111.16 19.45
N LYS A 128 -4.92 -111.23 18.96
CA LYS A 128 -5.80 -112.40 19.03
C LYS A 128 -6.38 -112.68 17.66
N SER A 129 -6.25 -113.93 17.22
CA SER A 129 -6.72 -114.39 15.92
C SER A 129 -7.39 -115.75 16.05
N ARG A 130 -8.63 -115.83 15.58
CA ARG A 130 -9.44 -117.05 15.61
C ARG A 130 -9.75 -117.48 14.18
N ASP A 131 -9.48 -118.73 13.83
CA ASP A 131 -9.83 -119.28 12.52
C ASP A 131 -11.36 -119.50 12.36
N GLU A 132 -11.77 -120.03 11.22
CA GLU A 132 -13.17 -120.35 10.91
C GLU A 132 -13.75 -121.48 11.77
N ALA A 133 -12.93 -122.46 12.17
CA ALA A 133 -13.32 -123.57 13.03
C ALA A 133 -13.48 -123.17 14.51
N GLY A 134 -12.98 -121.98 14.85
CA GLY A 134 -13.09 -121.37 16.16
C GLY A 134 -11.85 -121.53 17.04
N ASN A 135 -10.74 -122.07 16.53
CA ASN A 135 -9.51 -122.20 17.32
C ASN A 135 -8.83 -120.83 17.47
N LEU A 136 -8.50 -120.45 18.71
CA LEU A 136 -7.98 -119.12 19.04
C LEU A 136 -6.50 -119.19 19.36
N SER A 137 -5.72 -118.37 18.66
CA SER A 137 -4.35 -118.02 19.06
C SER A 137 -4.29 -116.65 19.69
N ILE A 138 -3.38 -116.52 20.66
CA ILE A 138 -3.09 -115.29 21.38
C ILE A 138 -1.57 -115.13 21.41
N SER A 139 -1.07 -113.95 21.05
CA SER A 139 0.37 -113.68 21.16
C SER A 139 0.83 -113.54 22.62
N GLY A 140 2.15 -113.55 22.81
CA GLY A 140 2.75 -113.01 24.03
C GLY A 140 2.51 -111.51 24.19
N ASP A 141 3.02 -110.96 25.30
CA ASP A 141 2.98 -109.52 25.57
C ASP A 141 4.04 -108.77 24.76
N LEU A 142 3.65 -107.65 24.16
CA LEU A 142 4.54 -106.71 23.48
C LEU A 142 4.30 -105.30 23.99
N THR A 143 5.25 -104.41 23.78
CA THR A 143 5.14 -103.02 24.24
C THR A 143 5.42 -102.01 23.13
N PHE A 144 4.81 -100.83 23.24
CA PHE A 144 5.21 -99.62 22.51
C PHE A 144 5.08 -98.41 23.44
N THR A 145 5.76 -97.30 23.14
CA THR A 145 5.65 -96.05 23.90
C THR A 145 5.19 -94.95 22.96
N THR A 146 4.09 -94.27 23.30
CA THR A 146 3.63 -93.09 22.55
C THR A 146 4.65 -91.96 22.63
N LEU A 147 4.70 -91.13 21.59
CA LEU A 147 5.63 -89.99 21.56
C LEU A 147 5.19 -88.90 22.55
N PRO A 148 6.11 -88.00 22.99
CA PRO A 148 5.74 -86.80 23.74
C PRO A 148 4.80 -85.89 22.94
N PRO A 149 4.04 -85.01 23.63
CA PRO A 149 3.24 -84.00 22.95
C PRO A 149 4.19 -83.08 22.19
N GLN A 150 3.88 -82.81 20.93
CA GLN A 150 4.61 -81.79 20.18
C GLN A 150 3.97 -80.44 20.47
N ASP A 151 4.81 -79.49 20.88
CA ASP A 151 4.44 -78.08 20.88
C ASP A 151 4.25 -77.66 19.42
N ILE A 152 3.03 -77.29 19.10
CA ILE A 152 2.61 -76.80 17.79
C ILE A 152 2.15 -75.34 17.86
N THR A 153 2.32 -74.70 19.01
CA THR A 153 1.90 -73.33 19.22
C THR A 153 3.02 -72.39 18.79
N SER A 154 2.71 -71.43 17.92
CA SER A 154 3.67 -70.40 17.56
C SER A 154 3.77 -69.34 18.67
N PRO A 155 4.96 -68.78 18.93
CA PRO A 155 5.12 -67.69 19.88
C PRO A 155 4.41 -66.42 19.40
N THR A 156 4.07 -65.53 20.34
CA THR A 156 3.50 -64.18 20.08
C THR A 156 4.40 -63.10 20.68
N GLY A 157 4.30 -61.85 20.19
CA GLY A 157 5.20 -60.78 20.65
C GLY A 157 4.85 -59.38 20.16
N THR A 158 5.73 -58.43 20.44
CA THR A 158 5.62 -57.02 20.02
C THR A 158 6.97 -56.43 19.67
N ILE A 159 6.96 -55.38 18.85
CA ILE A 159 8.10 -54.51 18.58
C ILE A 159 7.70 -53.06 18.79
N LEU A 160 8.59 -52.26 19.36
CA LEU A 160 8.50 -50.79 19.43
C LEU A 160 9.84 -50.18 19.03
N ILE A 161 9.85 -49.26 18.07
CA ILE A 161 11.00 -48.50 17.63
C ILE A 161 11.13 -47.25 18.50
N ASN A 162 12.29 -47.03 19.11
CA ASN A 162 12.56 -45.94 20.05
C ASN A 162 11.48 -45.78 21.13
N ASN A 163 10.98 -46.91 21.66
CA ASN A 163 9.91 -46.94 22.64
C ASN A 163 8.59 -46.26 22.17
N GLY A 164 8.27 -46.38 20.87
CA GLY A 164 7.04 -45.85 20.27
C GLY A 164 7.12 -44.37 19.91
N ALA A 165 8.33 -43.82 19.72
CA ALA A 165 8.50 -42.44 19.28
C ALA A 165 7.95 -42.26 17.85
N ALA A 166 7.27 -41.14 17.60
CA ALA A 166 6.74 -40.83 16.27
C ALA A 166 7.86 -40.55 15.25
N TYR A 167 8.98 -39.97 15.70
CA TYR A 167 10.09 -39.55 14.85
C TYR A 167 11.43 -40.10 15.34
N ALA A 168 12.34 -40.33 14.40
CA ALA A 168 13.76 -40.53 14.64
C ALA A 168 14.58 -39.54 13.81
N THR A 169 15.67 -39.02 14.36
CA THR A 169 16.60 -38.12 13.66
C THR A 169 17.83 -38.84 13.10
N SER A 170 17.90 -40.17 13.29
CA SER A 170 19.00 -41.02 12.84
C SER A 170 18.47 -42.38 12.41
N THR A 171 19.15 -43.02 11.45
CA THR A 171 18.87 -44.39 11.05
C THR A 171 19.19 -45.40 12.16
N SER A 172 20.02 -45.04 13.14
CA SER A 172 20.31 -45.89 14.29
C SER A 172 19.21 -45.75 15.34
N VAL A 173 18.41 -46.79 15.53
CA VAL A 173 17.30 -46.83 16.49
C VAL A 173 17.45 -47.96 17.50
N MET A 174 16.73 -47.85 18.62
CA MET A 174 16.65 -48.89 19.63
C MET A 174 15.28 -49.55 19.58
N LEU A 175 15.24 -50.86 19.38
CA LEU A 175 14.03 -51.66 19.40
C LEU A 175 13.77 -52.18 20.81
N THR A 176 12.51 -52.14 21.24
CA THR A 176 12.01 -52.81 22.44
C THR A 176 11.11 -53.96 21.99
N LEU A 177 11.41 -55.18 22.45
CA LEU A 177 10.84 -56.42 21.94
C LEU A 177 10.22 -57.22 23.08
N SER A 178 9.02 -57.75 22.88
CA SER A 178 8.41 -58.72 23.80
C SER A 178 8.09 -60.01 23.05
N CYS A 179 8.27 -61.15 23.72
CA CYS A 179 7.91 -62.44 23.17
C CYS A 179 7.44 -63.37 24.30
N THR A 180 6.34 -64.08 24.06
CA THR A 180 5.74 -65.04 24.98
C THR A 180 5.23 -66.25 24.20
N ASP A 181 5.30 -67.41 24.82
CA ASP A 181 4.74 -68.65 24.29
C ASP A 181 3.97 -69.37 25.42
N ILE A 182 2.92 -70.14 25.07
CA ILE A 182 2.03 -70.80 26.03
C ILE A 182 2.62 -72.13 26.49
N GLU A 183 3.25 -72.88 25.59
CA GLU A 183 3.74 -74.24 25.84
C GLU A 183 5.28 -74.31 25.94
N SER A 184 5.97 -73.21 25.59
CA SER A 184 7.43 -73.09 25.55
C SER A 184 7.92 -71.71 25.97
N THR A 185 9.17 -71.38 25.63
CA THR A 185 9.76 -70.05 25.75
C THR A 185 10.37 -69.62 24.42
N CYS A 186 10.41 -68.30 24.19
CA CYS A 186 11.02 -67.76 22.99
C CYS A 186 12.55 -67.94 23.00
N ALA A 187 13.08 -68.59 21.97
CA ALA A 187 14.48 -68.94 21.86
C ALA A 187 15.25 -67.95 20.97
N GLU A 188 14.68 -67.64 19.80
CA GLU A 188 15.34 -66.84 18.77
C GLU A 188 14.41 -65.78 18.19
N MET A 189 15.00 -64.75 17.59
CA MET A 189 14.34 -63.71 16.83
C MET A 189 15.11 -63.43 15.54
N GLN A 190 14.41 -62.88 14.55
CA GLN A 190 15.02 -62.30 13.35
C GLN A 190 14.26 -61.04 12.97
N LEU A 191 14.95 -60.09 12.33
CA LEU A 191 14.46 -58.77 12.01
C LEU A 191 14.69 -58.41 10.55
N SER A 192 13.87 -57.50 10.04
CA SER A 192 13.92 -57.01 8.66
C SER A 192 13.44 -55.58 8.55
N ASN A 193 13.94 -54.83 7.55
CA ASN A 193 13.44 -53.50 7.18
C ASN A 193 12.37 -53.54 6.07
N ASP A 194 12.15 -54.68 5.42
CA ASP A 194 11.30 -54.82 4.23
C ASP A 194 10.34 -56.01 4.30
N GLY A 195 10.41 -56.83 5.35
CA GLY A 195 9.60 -58.05 5.53
C GLY A 195 10.02 -59.22 4.63
N ASN A 196 11.03 -59.04 3.77
CA ASN A 196 11.44 -60.00 2.75
C ASN A 196 12.90 -60.47 2.96
N SER A 197 13.77 -59.52 3.26
CA SER A 197 15.20 -59.70 3.53
C SER A 197 15.43 -59.72 5.04
N TRP A 198 15.64 -60.91 5.60
CA TRP A 198 15.79 -61.13 7.03
C TRP A 198 17.26 -61.34 7.40
N ASN A 199 17.68 -60.88 8.59
CA ASN A 199 18.94 -61.34 9.16
C ASN A 199 18.84 -62.84 9.52
N SER A 200 20.00 -63.47 9.77
CA SER A 200 19.99 -64.81 10.37
C SER A 200 19.32 -64.78 11.73
N TRP A 201 18.62 -65.86 12.08
CA TRP A 201 18.11 -66.08 13.42
C TRP A 201 19.20 -65.83 14.48
N GLU A 202 18.86 -65.03 15.47
CA GLU A 202 19.71 -64.70 16.61
C GLU A 202 18.97 -64.96 17.92
N THR A 203 19.69 -65.13 19.02
CA THR A 203 19.07 -65.34 20.34
C THR A 203 18.11 -64.21 20.69
N TYR A 204 16.93 -64.57 21.20
CA TYR A 204 15.93 -63.58 21.62
C TYR A 204 16.49 -62.62 22.67
N ALA A 205 16.27 -61.33 22.46
CA ALA A 205 16.60 -60.27 23.40
C ALA A 205 15.44 -59.27 23.50
N THR A 206 15.25 -58.68 24.67
CA THR A 206 14.19 -57.68 24.92
C THR A 206 14.50 -56.31 24.31
N THR A 207 15.76 -56.07 23.90
CA THR A 207 16.20 -54.83 23.27
C THR A 207 17.24 -55.10 22.18
N LYS A 208 17.20 -54.33 21.09
CA LYS A 208 18.16 -54.47 19.98
C LYS A 208 18.46 -53.11 19.33
N SER A 209 19.74 -52.78 19.15
CA SER A 209 20.13 -51.68 18.26
C SER A 209 19.94 -52.10 16.80
N TRP A 210 19.26 -51.27 16.03
CA TRP A 210 18.88 -51.56 14.65
C TRP A 210 19.15 -50.37 13.73
N VAL A 211 19.46 -50.66 12.46
CA VAL A 211 19.75 -49.64 11.45
C VAL A 211 18.64 -49.65 10.40
N LEU A 212 17.90 -48.55 10.32
CA LEU A 212 16.86 -48.31 9.31
C LEU A 212 17.48 -48.07 7.92
N THR A 213 16.68 -48.23 6.88
CA THR A 213 17.07 -47.81 5.53
C THR A 213 17.29 -46.30 5.48
N SER A 214 18.22 -45.84 4.63
CA SER A 214 18.52 -44.41 4.47
C SER A 214 17.37 -43.63 3.83
N GLY A 215 17.42 -42.31 3.95
CA GLY A 215 16.43 -41.36 3.42
C GLY A 215 15.23 -41.16 4.34
N ASP A 216 14.76 -39.92 4.45
CA ASP A 216 13.63 -39.58 5.33
C ASP A 216 12.30 -40.18 4.84
N GLY A 217 11.34 -40.24 5.76
CA GLY A 217 10.01 -40.82 5.55
C GLY A 217 9.72 -42.00 6.48
N ALA A 218 8.59 -42.66 6.24
CA ALA A 218 8.16 -43.80 7.05
C ALA A 218 9.10 -45.00 6.89
N LYS A 219 9.54 -45.55 8.02
CA LYS A 219 10.40 -46.74 8.13
C LYS A 219 9.67 -47.78 8.96
N THR A 220 9.62 -49.01 8.47
CA THR A 220 8.99 -50.13 9.17
C THR A 220 10.03 -51.17 9.52
N VAL A 221 9.98 -51.69 10.74
CA VAL A 221 10.81 -52.82 11.17
C VAL A 221 9.89 -53.99 11.45
N TYR A 222 10.26 -55.14 10.91
CA TYR A 222 9.57 -56.41 11.06
C TYR A 222 10.37 -57.29 12.02
N VAL A 223 9.68 -58.08 12.84
CA VAL A 223 10.29 -59.10 13.70
C VAL A 223 9.49 -60.40 13.62
N LYS A 224 10.21 -61.53 13.64
CA LYS A 224 9.67 -62.88 13.86
C LYS A 224 10.33 -63.49 15.08
N TYR A 225 9.57 -64.30 15.79
CA TYR A 225 10.05 -65.06 16.93
C TYR A 225 9.98 -66.55 16.66
N LYS A 226 10.89 -67.30 17.28
CA LYS A 226 10.92 -68.75 17.24
C LYS A 226 11.11 -69.29 18.65
N ASP A 227 10.31 -70.27 19.02
CA ASP A 227 10.39 -70.95 20.30
C ASP A 227 11.47 -72.06 20.32
N ASN A 228 11.60 -72.77 21.45
CA ASN A 228 12.50 -73.92 21.55
C ASN A 228 12.03 -75.17 20.77
N ALA A 229 10.76 -75.22 20.36
CA ALA A 229 10.18 -76.29 19.54
C ALA A 229 10.33 -76.04 18.03
N SER A 230 10.95 -74.90 17.66
CA SER A 230 11.12 -74.42 16.28
C SER A 230 9.84 -73.94 15.59
N ASN A 231 8.76 -73.67 16.34
CA ASN A 231 7.59 -72.98 15.78
C ASN A 231 7.92 -71.49 15.57
N ILE A 232 7.43 -70.92 14.49
CA ILE A 232 7.71 -69.54 14.08
C ILE A 232 6.42 -68.71 14.15
N SER A 233 6.51 -67.50 14.71
CA SER A 233 5.40 -66.55 14.77
C SER A 233 5.04 -65.99 13.38
N SER A 234 3.86 -65.37 13.28
CA SER A 234 3.62 -64.38 12.22
C SER A 234 4.55 -63.17 12.39
N ASP A 235 4.62 -62.35 11.35
CA ASP A 235 5.36 -61.09 11.36
C ASP A 235 4.70 -60.08 12.31
N PHE A 236 5.49 -59.49 13.21
CA PHE A 236 5.11 -58.31 13.97
C PHE A 236 5.86 -57.10 13.43
N THR A 237 5.24 -55.92 13.47
CA THR A 237 5.84 -54.70 12.92
C THR A 237 5.61 -53.49 13.79
N ASP A 238 6.50 -52.51 13.63
CA ASP A 238 6.30 -51.14 14.08
C ASP A 238 6.86 -50.17 13.05
N THR A 239 6.34 -48.94 13.03
CA THR A 239 6.68 -47.91 12.05
C THR A 239 7.08 -46.61 12.74
N ILE A 240 8.14 -45.97 12.25
CA ILE A 240 8.62 -44.66 12.69
C ILE A 240 8.82 -43.74 11.48
N THR A 241 8.64 -42.43 11.62
CA THR A 241 9.06 -41.48 10.59
C THR A 241 10.52 -41.07 10.83
N LEU A 242 11.42 -41.46 9.93
CA LEU A 242 12.78 -40.94 9.92
C LEU A 242 12.74 -39.52 9.33
N ASP A 243 13.23 -38.55 10.08
CA ASP A 243 13.42 -37.18 9.61
C ASP A 243 14.72 -36.66 10.21
N SER A 244 15.75 -36.69 9.39
CA SER A 244 17.13 -36.33 9.74
C SER A 244 17.55 -34.95 9.24
N THR A 245 16.65 -34.25 8.54
CA THR A 245 16.95 -32.95 7.94
C THR A 245 16.41 -31.83 8.80
N SER A 246 17.22 -30.80 9.04
CA SER A 246 16.71 -29.58 9.67
C SER A 246 15.89 -28.76 8.66
N PRO A 247 14.93 -27.96 9.14
CA PRO A 247 14.17 -27.07 8.28
C PRO A 247 15.10 -26.06 7.60
N THR A 248 14.73 -25.64 6.40
CA THR A 248 15.37 -24.55 5.65
C THR A 248 14.68 -23.23 5.96
N ILE A 249 15.44 -22.21 6.39
CA ILE A 249 14.92 -20.87 6.66
C ILE A 249 15.03 -19.99 5.41
N SER A 250 14.00 -19.19 5.14
CA SER A 250 13.95 -18.18 4.07
C SER A 250 13.24 -16.91 4.52
N GLY A 251 13.38 -15.81 3.76
CA GLY A 251 12.58 -14.60 3.98
C GLY A 251 12.82 -13.86 5.31
N ILE A 252 14.02 -14.00 5.91
CA ILE A 252 14.34 -13.32 7.18
C ILE A 252 14.35 -11.81 6.98
N GLY A 253 13.56 -11.10 7.79
CA GLY A 253 13.50 -9.64 7.77
C GLY A 253 13.06 -9.05 9.10
N ALA A 254 13.47 -7.81 9.35
CA ALA A 254 12.95 -6.97 10.42
C ALA A 254 12.03 -5.91 9.81
N GLY A 255 10.81 -5.78 10.36
CA GLY A 255 9.80 -4.81 9.94
C GLY A 255 9.15 -4.13 11.14
N SER A 256 8.25 -3.17 10.87
CA SER A 256 7.53 -2.42 11.92
C SER A 256 8.44 -1.88 13.03
N ILE A 257 9.60 -1.35 12.63
CA ILE A 257 10.64 -0.88 13.55
C ILE A 257 10.23 0.50 14.08
N SER A 258 10.19 0.62 15.41
CA SER A 258 9.97 1.89 16.12
C SER A 258 11.21 2.27 16.94
N SER A 259 11.10 3.28 17.80
CA SER A 259 12.14 3.63 18.76
C SER A 259 12.33 2.59 19.88
N SER A 260 11.39 1.67 20.08
CA SER A 260 11.44 0.69 21.18
C SER A 260 10.96 -0.73 20.82
N THR A 261 10.56 -0.97 19.56
CA THR A 261 10.04 -2.25 19.10
C THR A 261 10.53 -2.59 17.69
N ALA A 262 10.51 -3.88 17.34
CA ALA A 262 10.67 -4.37 15.98
C ALA A 262 9.98 -5.73 15.83
N ILE A 263 9.49 -6.07 14.64
CA ILE A 263 8.93 -7.39 14.33
C ILE A 263 9.90 -8.15 13.44
N ILE A 264 10.31 -9.34 13.86
CA ILE A 264 11.16 -10.24 13.07
C ILE A 264 10.28 -11.31 12.43
N SER A 265 10.40 -11.50 11.12
CA SER A 265 9.63 -12.48 10.37
C SER A 265 10.51 -13.33 9.47
N TRP A 266 10.15 -14.60 9.30
CA TRP A 266 10.79 -15.55 8.39
C TRP A 266 9.84 -16.70 8.05
N THR A 267 10.24 -17.55 7.11
CA THR A 267 9.50 -18.76 6.73
C THR A 267 10.40 -19.98 6.74
N THR A 268 9.82 -21.16 6.99
CA THR A 268 10.46 -22.46 6.84
C THR A 268 9.74 -23.32 5.81
N ASN A 269 10.46 -24.25 5.17
CA ASN A 269 9.85 -25.20 4.19
C ASN A 269 8.96 -26.26 4.84
N GLU A 270 8.99 -26.37 6.16
CA GLU A 270 8.18 -27.30 6.95
C GLU A 270 7.82 -26.69 8.31
N ALA A 271 6.84 -27.26 9.00
CA ALA A 271 6.33 -26.73 10.24
C ALA A 271 7.37 -26.85 11.37
N SER A 272 7.71 -25.72 11.99
CA SER A 272 8.76 -25.65 13.00
C SER A 272 8.41 -24.67 14.14
N THR A 273 9.13 -24.75 15.25
CA THR A 273 9.02 -23.81 16.38
C THR A 273 9.53 -22.42 16.02
N THR A 274 9.19 -21.41 16.83
CA THR A 274 9.59 -20.01 16.61
C THR A 274 10.42 -19.47 17.77
N GLN A 275 11.63 -18.97 17.50
CA GLN A 275 12.44 -18.24 18.48
C GLN A 275 13.42 -17.25 17.83
N VAL A 276 13.68 -16.13 18.49
CA VAL A 276 14.67 -15.13 18.07
C VAL A 276 15.66 -14.87 19.20
N GLU A 277 16.94 -14.86 18.88
CA GLU A 277 18.00 -14.31 19.73
C GLU A 277 18.44 -12.96 19.19
N TYR A 278 18.57 -11.96 20.07
CA TYR A 278 18.87 -10.58 19.67
C TYR A 278 19.70 -9.82 20.70
N GLY A 279 20.42 -8.78 20.28
CA GLY A 279 21.21 -7.90 21.15
C GLY A 279 22.05 -6.86 20.44
N THR A 280 22.74 -5.99 21.18
CA THR A 280 23.59 -4.95 20.58
C THR A 280 24.90 -5.48 20.00
N THR A 281 25.23 -6.75 20.26
CA THR A 281 26.41 -7.45 19.71
C THR A 281 25.99 -8.82 19.16
N THR A 282 26.89 -9.48 18.44
CA THR A 282 26.68 -10.86 17.92
C THR A 282 26.70 -11.93 19.01
N SER A 283 26.90 -11.56 20.27
CA SER A 283 26.63 -12.45 21.41
C SER A 283 25.14 -12.49 21.78
N TYR A 284 24.33 -11.61 21.19
CA TYR A 284 22.89 -11.42 21.40
C TYR A 284 22.53 -11.13 22.87
N GLY A 285 22.66 -12.10 23.77
CA GLY A 285 22.43 -11.89 25.21
C GLY A 285 20.96 -11.73 25.59
N SER A 286 20.04 -11.69 24.63
CA SER A 286 18.59 -11.82 24.84
C SER A 286 18.02 -12.87 23.91
N SER A 287 16.97 -13.55 24.36
CA SER A 287 16.21 -14.53 23.58
C SER A 287 14.73 -14.40 23.89
N THR A 288 13.89 -14.55 22.87
CA THR A 288 12.45 -14.60 23.06
C THR A 288 12.04 -15.94 23.66
N THR A 289 10.85 -15.98 24.27
CA THR A 289 10.25 -17.24 24.69
C THR A 289 10.10 -18.17 23.49
N LEU A 290 10.44 -19.45 23.66
CA LEU A 290 10.23 -20.46 22.62
C LEU A 290 8.73 -20.66 22.40
N ASP A 291 8.24 -20.37 21.19
CA ASP A 291 6.91 -20.78 20.77
C ASP A 291 6.98 -22.20 20.18
N THR A 292 6.26 -23.13 20.81
CA THR A 292 6.24 -24.54 20.45
C THR A 292 5.21 -24.88 19.38
N ASN A 293 4.36 -23.92 18.97
CA ASN A 293 3.45 -24.11 17.86
C ASN A 293 4.23 -24.28 16.56
N LEU A 294 3.99 -25.39 15.88
CA LEU A 294 4.67 -25.71 14.62
C LEU A 294 3.98 -24.97 13.46
N VAL A 295 4.69 -24.02 12.87
CA VAL A 295 4.21 -23.21 11.74
C VAL A 295 5.29 -23.06 10.68
N THR A 296 4.91 -22.68 9.46
CA THR A 296 5.84 -22.40 8.34
C THR A 296 6.06 -20.90 8.13
N SER A 297 5.25 -20.05 8.75
CA SER A 297 5.37 -18.60 8.72
C SER A 297 5.50 -18.08 10.14
N HIS A 298 6.61 -17.41 10.41
CA HIS A 298 7.03 -17.01 11.74
C HIS A 298 6.99 -15.49 11.87
N SER A 299 6.56 -15.01 13.04
CA SER A 299 6.59 -13.60 13.38
C SER A 299 6.78 -13.43 14.89
N VAL A 300 7.74 -12.60 15.28
CA VAL A 300 8.06 -12.33 16.69
C VAL A 300 8.25 -10.85 16.92
N SER A 301 7.51 -10.29 17.88
CA SER A 301 7.65 -8.90 18.31
C SER A 301 8.71 -8.77 19.39
N LEU A 302 9.72 -7.95 19.14
CA LEU A 302 10.72 -7.51 20.10
C LEU A 302 10.28 -6.18 20.73
N THR A 303 10.36 -6.06 22.04
CA THR A 303 9.92 -4.87 22.81
C THR A 303 10.99 -4.42 23.80
N GLY A 304 10.91 -3.17 24.27
CA GLY A 304 11.83 -2.63 25.28
C GLY A 304 13.23 -2.35 24.71
N LEU A 305 13.32 -2.08 23.42
CA LEU A 305 14.57 -1.75 22.74
C LEU A 305 14.97 -0.29 23.01
N SER A 306 16.26 -0.02 22.98
CA SER A 306 16.78 1.35 23.07
C SER A 306 16.61 2.09 21.73
N PRO A 307 16.23 3.38 21.71
CA PRO A 307 16.15 4.18 20.48
C PRO A 307 17.51 4.36 19.78
N SER A 308 17.49 4.64 18.48
CA SER A 308 18.69 4.87 17.65
C SER A 308 19.80 3.83 17.84
N THR A 309 19.43 2.58 18.14
CA THR A 309 20.36 1.52 18.54
C THR A 309 20.30 0.39 17.52
N THR A 310 21.48 -0.04 17.05
CA THR A 310 21.59 -1.20 16.15
C THR A 310 21.59 -2.50 16.94
N TYR A 311 20.65 -3.38 16.61
CA TYR A 311 20.55 -4.73 17.13
C TYR A 311 20.98 -5.75 16.08
N ASN A 312 21.72 -6.75 16.54
CA ASN A 312 22.03 -7.99 15.86
C ASN A 312 20.99 -9.03 16.27
N TYR A 313 20.54 -9.88 15.35
CA TYR A 313 19.62 -10.96 15.66
C TYR A 313 19.84 -12.18 14.77
N ARG A 314 19.41 -13.34 15.26
CA ARG A 314 19.29 -14.58 14.50
C ARG A 314 18.02 -15.32 14.90
N VAL A 315 17.51 -16.14 14.00
CA VAL A 315 16.27 -16.90 14.20
C VAL A 315 16.58 -18.39 14.33
N LEU A 316 15.82 -19.07 15.18
CA LEU A 316 15.96 -20.50 15.48
C LEU A 316 14.61 -21.18 15.23
N SER A 317 14.65 -22.31 14.53
CA SER A 317 13.49 -23.10 14.16
C SER A 317 13.79 -24.58 14.33
N ARG A 318 12.88 -25.31 14.97
CA ARG A 318 13.01 -26.75 15.22
C ARG A 318 11.77 -27.47 14.71
N ASP A 319 11.93 -28.49 13.88
CA ASP A 319 10.81 -29.29 13.38
C ASP A 319 10.22 -30.22 14.46
N ALA A 320 9.25 -31.05 14.07
CA ALA A 320 8.60 -32.03 14.93
C ALA A 320 9.53 -33.19 15.35
N ALA A 321 10.53 -33.53 14.52
CA ALA A 321 11.50 -34.57 14.81
C ALA A 321 12.60 -34.11 15.78
N GLY A 322 12.73 -32.80 15.97
CA GLY A 322 13.65 -32.15 16.88
C GLY A 322 14.90 -31.57 16.20
N ASN A 323 14.99 -31.59 14.87
CA ASN A 323 16.14 -31.04 14.15
C ASN A 323 16.11 -29.51 14.22
N LEU A 324 17.18 -28.91 14.73
CA LEU A 324 17.29 -27.46 14.94
C LEU A 324 18.11 -26.82 13.83
N ILE A 325 17.57 -25.78 13.22
CA ILE A 325 18.33 -24.85 12.39
C ILE A 325 18.49 -23.50 13.10
N THR A 326 19.60 -22.82 12.85
CA THR A 326 19.88 -21.47 13.31
C THR A 326 20.36 -20.64 12.13
N SER A 327 19.79 -19.46 11.94
CA SER A 327 20.20 -18.58 10.85
C SER A 327 21.58 -17.96 11.09
N THR A 328 22.15 -17.38 10.03
CA THR A 328 23.22 -16.39 10.15
C THR A 328 22.74 -15.13 10.87
N ASN A 329 23.66 -14.19 11.15
CA ASN A 329 23.36 -12.93 11.83
C ASN A 329 22.74 -11.90 10.87
N TYR A 330 21.68 -11.25 11.34
CA TYR A 330 21.02 -10.12 10.70
C TYR A 330 21.07 -8.89 11.60
N LYS A 331 20.75 -7.72 11.05
CA LYS A 331 20.76 -6.45 11.79
C LYS A 331 19.53 -5.61 11.50
N PHE A 332 19.10 -4.82 12.48
CA PHE A 332 18.18 -3.70 12.31
C PHE A 332 18.57 -2.56 13.26
N THR A 333 18.13 -1.34 12.98
CA THR A 333 18.37 -0.16 13.84
C THR A 333 17.04 0.44 14.22
N THR A 334 16.78 0.59 15.51
CA THR A 334 15.58 1.27 16.02
C THR A 334 15.58 2.73 15.59
N SER A 335 14.39 3.28 15.38
CA SER A 335 14.24 4.70 15.06
C SER A 335 14.67 5.58 16.26
N ALA A 336 14.95 6.85 16.00
CA ALA A 336 15.03 7.84 17.08
C ALA A 336 13.65 8.01 17.75
N ILE A 337 13.62 8.50 19.00
CA ILE A 337 12.36 8.96 19.59
C ILE A 337 11.85 10.14 18.74
N PRO A 338 10.57 10.15 18.32
CA PRO A 338 10.00 11.30 17.63
C PRO A 338 10.15 12.56 18.49
N ASP A 339 10.60 13.65 17.88
CA ASP A 339 10.61 14.94 18.55
C ASP A 339 9.17 15.43 18.72
N THR A 340 8.81 15.80 19.94
CA THR A 340 7.46 16.26 20.32
C THR A 340 7.48 17.62 21.00
N THR A 341 8.67 18.23 21.15
CA THR A 341 8.82 19.52 21.81
C THR A 341 8.76 20.64 20.78
N ALA A 342 7.89 21.62 21.01
CA ALA A 342 7.85 22.81 20.15
C ALA A 342 9.03 23.76 20.42
N PRO A 343 9.49 24.51 19.40
CA PRO A 343 10.59 25.44 19.56
C PRO A 343 10.25 26.55 20.56
N VAL A 344 11.17 26.86 21.48
CA VAL A 344 10.99 27.93 22.46
C VAL A 344 11.36 29.27 21.84
N ILE A 345 10.37 30.14 21.65
CA ILE A 345 10.54 31.48 21.10
C ILE A 345 11.03 32.45 22.19
N SER A 346 12.05 33.25 21.86
CA SER A 346 12.66 34.25 22.74
C SER A 346 13.21 35.45 21.95
N GLY A 347 13.65 36.50 22.64
CA GLY A 347 14.36 37.62 22.00
C GLY A 347 13.54 38.43 21.00
N ILE A 348 12.21 38.51 21.18
CA ILE A 348 11.33 39.25 20.27
C ILE A 348 11.66 40.75 20.32
N GLY A 349 12.06 41.31 19.20
CA GLY A 349 12.42 42.71 19.03
C GLY A 349 11.75 43.34 17.81
N ILE A 350 11.43 44.63 17.91
CA ILE A 350 10.90 45.44 16.81
C ILE A 350 11.94 46.50 16.46
N ASN A 351 12.35 46.55 15.20
CA ASN A 351 13.33 47.49 14.67
C ASN A 351 12.78 48.17 13.42
N ASN A 352 13.42 49.27 12.99
CA ASN A 352 13.12 49.96 11.73
C ASN A 352 11.62 50.28 11.57
N ILE A 353 10.98 50.80 12.63
CA ILE A 353 9.60 51.26 12.54
C ILE A 353 9.58 52.51 11.65
N THR A 354 8.86 52.45 10.54
CA THR A 354 8.63 53.58 9.62
C THR A 354 7.15 53.99 9.66
N SER A 355 6.76 54.95 8.85
CA SER A 355 5.34 55.28 8.65
C SER A 355 4.57 54.21 7.88
N ASN A 356 5.23 53.21 7.28
CA ASN A 356 4.57 52.17 6.47
C ASN A 356 4.99 50.72 6.79
N GLY A 357 5.79 50.50 7.83
CA GLY A 357 6.39 49.18 8.07
C GLY A 357 7.16 49.06 9.37
N ALA A 358 7.59 47.84 9.67
CA ALA A 358 8.48 47.51 10.79
C ALA A 358 9.20 46.18 10.51
N THR A 359 10.36 45.98 11.13
CA THR A 359 11.08 44.69 11.11
C THR A 359 10.93 43.98 12.44
N ILE A 360 10.41 42.76 12.43
CA ILE A 360 10.25 41.90 13.60
C ILE A 360 11.37 40.86 13.62
N LYS A 361 12.04 40.70 14.75
CA LYS A 361 13.12 39.72 14.94
C LYS A 361 12.88 38.88 16.18
N TRP A 362 13.29 37.62 16.16
CA TRP A 362 13.24 36.72 17.32
C TRP A 362 14.23 35.56 17.16
N THR A 363 14.40 34.75 18.21
CA THR A 363 15.24 33.55 18.21
C THR A 363 14.49 32.34 18.75
N THR A 364 14.89 31.15 18.34
CA THR A 364 14.43 29.86 18.88
C THR A 364 15.59 29.04 19.43
N ASN A 365 15.31 28.14 20.38
CA ASN A 365 16.31 27.20 20.93
C ASN A 365 16.68 26.07 19.95
N GLU A 366 15.96 25.93 18.84
CA GLU A 366 16.19 24.95 17.78
C GLU A 366 15.78 25.51 16.41
N PRO A 367 16.32 24.99 15.29
CA PRO A 367 15.98 25.47 13.96
C PRO A 367 14.48 25.36 13.63
N ALA A 368 13.85 26.47 13.28
CA ALA A 368 12.42 26.54 12.99
C ALA A 368 12.12 27.51 11.82
N THR A 369 10.89 27.47 11.30
CA THR A 369 10.40 28.41 10.29
C THR A 369 10.16 29.81 10.85
N SER A 370 10.02 30.82 9.98
CA SER A 370 9.72 32.21 10.38
C SER A 370 8.39 32.71 9.79
N GLN A 371 7.44 33.13 10.64
CA GLN A 371 6.22 33.80 10.20
C GLN A 371 5.70 34.78 11.26
N VAL A 372 5.10 35.89 10.83
CA VAL A 372 4.43 36.87 11.70
C VAL A 372 2.96 36.94 11.34
N GLU A 373 2.09 36.86 12.35
CA GLU A 373 0.67 37.16 12.23
C GLU A 373 0.41 38.53 12.86
N TYR A 374 -0.27 39.43 12.14
CA TYR A 374 -0.41 40.83 12.55
C TYR A 374 -1.74 41.44 12.10
N GLY A 375 -2.14 42.55 12.73
CA GLY A 375 -3.33 43.32 12.38
C GLY A 375 -3.50 44.56 13.27
N THR A 376 -4.53 45.36 13.00
CA THR A 376 -4.84 46.59 13.77
C THR A 376 -5.62 46.31 15.07
N SER A 377 -5.84 45.05 15.40
CA SER A 377 -6.44 44.58 16.65
C SER A 377 -5.83 43.23 17.05
N GLY A 378 -6.04 42.80 18.30
CA GLY A 378 -5.61 41.47 18.77
C GLY A 378 -6.31 40.28 18.12
N LEU A 379 -7.26 40.50 17.21
CA LEU A 379 -7.80 39.45 16.32
C LEU A 379 -6.89 39.18 15.12
N TYR A 380 -5.86 40.01 14.94
CA TYR A 380 -4.98 40.01 13.77
C TYR A 380 -5.82 40.08 12.49
N GLY A 381 -5.34 39.48 11.39
CA GLY A 381 -6.06 39.46 10.11
C GLY A 381 -5.16 39.28 8.90
N SER A 382 -3.84 39.42 9.10
CA SER A 382 -2.83 39.25 8.06
C SER A 382 -1.70 38.35 8.53
N PHE A 383 -1.09 37.64 7.58
CA PHE A 383 0.15 36.89 7.79
C PHE A 383 1.25 37.48 6.90
N SER A 384 2.48 37.47 7.38
CA SER A 384 3.64 37.58 6.50
C SER A 384 3.74 36.33 5.64
N ASN A 385 4.52 36.42 4.56
CA ASN A 385 4.98 35.22 3.88
C ASN A 385 5.69 34.30 4.87
N LEU A 386 5.45 32.99 4.74
CA LEU A 386 6.16 31.96 5.50
C LEU A 386 7.57 31.82 4.93
N ASP A 387 8.59 32.00 5.76
CA ASP A 387 9.95 31.56 5.45
C ASP A 387 10.14 30.14 5.98
N SER A 388 10.23 29.18 5.07
CA SER A 388 10.38 27.75 5.39
C SER A 388 11.82 27.35 5.70
N ASN A 389 12.79 28.26 5.61
CA ASN A 389 14.17 27.96 5.98
C ASN A 389 14.29 27.79 7.50
N LEU A 390 14.78 26.63 7.94
CA LEU A 390 14.95 26.33 9.36
C LEU A 390 16.20 27.05 9.88
N THR A 391 15.99 28.03 10.76
CA THR A 391 17.03 28.85 11.40
C THR A 391 16.70 29.03 12.88
N THR A 392 17.68 29.45 13.69
CA THR A 392 17.48 29.83 15.10
C THR A 392 17.40 31.35 15.29
N SER A 393 17.64 32.12 14.23
CA SER A 393 17.56 33.59 14.21
C SER A 393 16.67 34.02 13.08
N HIS A 394 15.57 34.69 13.42
CA HIS A 394 14.46 34.99 12.52
C HIS A 394 14.35 36.50 12.31
N THR A 395 14.00 36.89 11.09
CA THR A 395 13.74 38.29 10.73
C THR A 395 12.62 38.35 9.69
N VAL A 396 11.59 39.16 9.96
CA VAL A 396 10.48 39.37 9.03
C VAL A 396 10.22 40.86 8.90
N MET A 397 10.16 41.34 7.66
CA MET A 397 9.82 42.73 7.35
C MET A 397 8.34 42.83 7.02
N LEU A 398 7.63 43.70 7.72
CA LEU A 398 6.25 44.09 7.44
C LEU A 398 6.25 45.41 6.67
N SER A 399 5.48 45.49 5.59
CA SER A 399 5.36 46.67 4.72
C SER A 399 3.90 46.93 4.34
N GLY A 400 3.61 48.11 3.81
CA GLY A 400 2.25 48.49 3.39
C GLY A 400 1.31 48.81 4.56
N LEU A 401 1.86 49.12 5.73
CA LEU A 401 1.10 49.48 6.92
C LEU A 401 0.61 50.93 6.86
N SER A 402 -0.50 51.22 7.53
CA SER A 402 -0.99 52.60 7.66
C SER A 402 -0.15 53.39 8.66
N ALA A 403 0.09 54.68 8.39
CA ALA A 403 0.85 55.57 9.28
C ALA A 403 0.11 55.85 10.59
N ASN A 404 0.85 56.20 11.65
CA ASN A 404 0.31 56.51 12.98
C ASN A 404 -0.71 55.48 13.51
N THR A 405 -0.50 54.20 13.21
CA THR A 405 -1.45 53.13 13.49
C THR A 405 -0.80 52.09 14.40
N VAL A 406 -1.53 51.67 15.45
CA VAL A 406 -1.10 50.58 16.34
C VAL A 406 -1.37 49.25 15.64
N TYR A 407 -0.34 48.41 15.58
CA TYR A 407 -0.41 47.03 15.10
C TYR A 407 -0.13 46.06 16.24
N HIS A 408 -0.99 45.06 16.37
CA HIS A 408 -0.81 43.88 17.22
C HIS A 408 -0.20 42.77 16.37
N PHE A 409 0.74 42.02 16.92
CA PHE A 409 1.36 40.89 16.23
C PHE A 409 1.77 39.78 17.20
N ARG A 410 1.95 38.57 16.65
CA ARG A 410 2.62 37.45 17.30
C ARG A 410 3.47 36.71 16.27
N VAL A 411 4.51 36.03 16.74
CA VAL A 411 5.41 35.27 15.88
C VAL A 411 5.12 33.79 15.99
N ILE A 412 5.28 33.07 14.88
CA ILE A 412 5.01 31.64 14.74
C ILE A 412 6.25 30.96 14.19
N SER A 413 6.69 29.88 14.84
CA SER A 413 7.81 29.05 14.43
C SER A 413 7.44 27.57 14.53
N VAL A 414 7.80 26.82 13.49
CA VAL A 414 7.55 25.38 13.39
C VAL A 414 8.89 24.68 13.16
N ASP A 415 9.22 23.68 13.97
CA ASP A 415 10.47 22.91 13.83
C ASP A 415 10.40 21.90 12.66
N LEU A 416 11.46 21.10 12.49
CA LEU A 416 11.52 20.05 11.46
C LEU A 416 10.50 18.92 11.70
N ALA A 417 10.12 18.67 12.94
CA ALA A 417 9.16 17.63 13.34
C ALA A 417 7.70 18.11 13.29
N ASN A 418 7.45 19.34 12.82
CA ASN A 418 6.17 20.03 12.76
C ASN A 418 5.56 20.42 14.12
N ASN A 419 6.36 20.50 15.19
CA ASN A 419 5.88 21.07 16.44
C ASN A 419 5.82 22.60 16.32
N LYS A 420 4.65 23.19 16.59
CA LYS A 420 4.38 24.62 16.42
C LYS A 420 4.46 25.37 17.73
N ALA A 421 5.22 26.46 17.75
CA ALA A 421 5.20 27.45 18.82
C ALA A 421 4.61 28.79 18.33
N THR A 422 4.01 29.53 19.26
CA THR A 422 3.46 30.85 19.00
C THR A 422 3.73 31.73 20.21
N SER A 423 4.21 32.95 19.99
CA SER A 423 4.50 33.89 21.07
C SER A 423 3.22 34.44 21.71
N SER A 424 3.38 35.11 22.85
CA SER A 424 2.38 36.08 23.32
C SER A 424 2.21 37.22 22.31
N GLU A 425 1.16 38.02 22.51
CA GLU A 425 0.94 39.23 21.72
C GLU A 425 1.98 40.31 22.04
N TYR A 426 2.37 41.05 21.01
CA TYR A 426 3.18 42.25 21.06
C TYR A 426 2.52 43.35 20.21
N THR A 427 2.88 44.60 20.47
CA THR A 427 2.36 45.75 19.71
C THR A 427 3.48 46.70 19.30
N PHE A 428 3.31 47.36 18.16
CA PHE A 428 4.10 48.54 17.77
C PHE A 428 3.21 49.59 17.12
N THR A 429 3.63 50.85 17.08
CA THR A 429 2.92 51.94 16.40
C THR A 429 3.77 52.47 15.26
N THR A 430 3.25 52.49 14.03
CA THR A 430 3.95 53.10 12.88
C THR A 430 4.15 54.60 13.09
N LEU A 431 5.21 55.15 12.52
CA LEU A 431 5.49 56.58 12.64
C LEU A 431 4.42 57.43 11.93
N LYS A 432 4.29 58.69 12.35
CA LYS A 432 3.56 59.71 11.58
C LYS A 432 4.35 60.06 10.32
N THR A 433 3.65 60.42 9.24
CA THR A 433 4.28 61.03 8.07
C THR A 433 4.80 62.41 8.43
N THR A 434 6.08 62.69 8.18
CA THR A 434 6.65 64.05 8.29
C THR A 434 6.16 64.88 7.09
N GLN A 435 5.23 65.81 7.32
CA GLN A 435 4.86 66.83 6.31
C GLN A 435 5.95 67.92 6.25
N PRO A 436 6.12 68.62 5.11
CA PRO A 436 7.03 69.77 5.03
C PRO A 436 6.50 70.97 5.84
N ASP A 437 7.37 71.61 6.64
CA ASP A 437 7.12 72.85 7.43
C ASP A 437 7.19 74.11 6.53
N THR A 438 6.72 73.99 5.28
CA THR A 438 6.67 75.08 4.29
C THR A 438 5.33 75.01 3.56
N PRO A 439 4.70 76.14 3.20
CA PRO A 439 3.51 76.16 2.36
C PRO A 439 3.73 75.40 1.03
N ALA A 440 2.71 74.74 0.49
CA ALA A 440 2.82 74.15 -0.84
C ALA A 440 2.89 75.24 -1.91
N ALA A 441 3.53 74.96 -3.04
CA ALA A 441 3.54 75.88 -4.17
C ALA A 441 2.13 76.05 -4.75
N ILE A 442 1.75 77.27 -5.08
CA ILE A 442 0.50 77.57 -5.78
C ILE A 442 0.62 77.05 -7.22
N MET A 443 -0.22 76.09 -7.60
CA MET A 443 -0.08 75.42 -8.89
C MET A 443 -1.07 75.88 -9.97
N ASP A 444 -2.04 76.70 -9.60
CA ASP A 444 -3.18 77.09 -10.43
C ASP A 444 -3.27 78.61 -10.67
N LEU A 445 -2.17 79.35 -10.46
CA LEU A 445 -2.10 80.78 -10.76
C LEU A 445 -2.45 80.98 -12.24
N ARG A 446 -3.37 81.90 -12.55
CA ARG A 446 -3.85 82.20 -13.90
C ARG A 446 -4.31 83.64 -14.04
N VAL A 447 -4.42 84.14 -15.27
CA VAL A 447 -5.06 85.42 -15.59
C VAL A 447 -6.54 85.20 -15.93
N GLN A 448 -7.45 85.97 -15.31
CA GLN A 448 -8.84 86.04 -15.75
C GLN A 448 -8.95 86.81 -17.07
N THR A 449 -9.66 86.22 -18.04
CA THR A 449 -9.90 86.81 -19.35
C THR A 449 -10.98 87.90 -19.31
N SER A 450 -11.98 87.77 -18.43
CA SER A 450 -13.01 88.77 -18.15
C SER A 450 -12.50 89.84 -17.18
N GLY A 451 -12.65 91.12 -17.52
CA GLY A 451 -12.28 92.26 -16.66
C GLY A 451 -10.83 92.77 -16.79
N SER A 452 -9.93 91.99 -17.37
CA SER A 452 -8.55 92.41 -17.68
C SER A 452 -8.49 93.27 -18.96
N THR A 453 -7.93 94.48 -18.89
CA THR A 453 -7.76 95.40 -20.04
C THR A 453 -6.41 95.19 -20.74
N ARG A 454 -5.99 96.13 -21.62
CA ARG A 454 -4.63 96.16 -22.20
C ARG A 454 -3.54 96.62 -21.23
N ASN A 455 -3.93 97.25 -20.12
CA ASN A 455 -3.02 97.82 -19.12
C ASN A 455 -3.29 97.29 -17.69
N THR A 456 -4.14 96.26 -17.56
CA THR A 456 -4.45 95.62 -16.28
C THR A 456 -4.63 94.11 -16.49
N ALA A 457 -4.23 93.33 -15.49
CA ALA A 457 -4.44 91.88 -15.43
C ALA A 457 -5.07 91.51 -14.09
N ILE A 458 -6.18 90.77 -14.11
CA ILE A 458 -6.75 90.17 -12.91
C ILE A 458 -6.21 88.75 -12.81
N LEU A 459 -5.57 88.44 -11.69
CA LEU A 459 -4.97 87.16 -11.38
C LEU A 459 -5.89 86.37 -10.46
N GLU A 460 -5.93 85.06 -10.64
CA GLU A 460 -6.64 84.11 -9.78
C GLU A 460 -5.74 82.93 -9.40
N TRP A 461 -5.88 82.45 -8.18
CA TRP A 461 -5.21 81.24 -7.68
C TRP A 461 -5.97 80.65 -6.50
N THR A 462 -5.64 79.41 -6.13
CA THR A 462 -6.18 78.77 -4.92
C THR A 462 -5.19 78.93 -3.77
N ALA A 463 -5.66 79.40 -2.62
CA ALA A 463 -4.87 79.54 -1.40
C ALA A 463 -4.32 78.18 -0.94
N THR A 464 -3.09 78.18 -0.45
CA THR A 464 -2.39 77.00 0.08
C THR A 464 -2.31 77.05 1.61
N GLY A 465 -1.87 75.95 2.22
CA GLY A 465 -1.71 75.82 3.67
C GLY A 465 -0.44 76.50 4.21
N ALA A 466 -0.31 76.52 5.54
CA ALA A 466 0.94 76.88 6.20
C ALA A 466 1.98 75.74 6.08
N ASP A 467 1.52 74.48 6.20
CA ASP A 467 2.34 73.27 6.13
C ASP A 467 1.85 72.39 4.97
N GLY A 468 2.42 72.56 3.79
CA GLY A 468 1.88 71.99 2.56
C GLY A 468 0.50 72.58 2.22
N ASN A 469 -0.54 71.74 2.20
CA ASN A 469 -1.93 72.16 1.92
C ASN A 469 -2.79 72.28 3.19
N GLU A 470 -2.21 72.13 4.38
CA GLU A 470 -2.93 72.21 5.66
C GLU A 470 -2.73 73.57 6.33
N GLY A 471 -3.75 74.07 7.03
CA GLY A 471 -3.70 75.37 7.70
C GLY A 471 -3.91 76.57 6.76
N THR A 472 -3.32 77.71 7.10
CA THR A 472 -3.53 78.98 6.38
C THR A 472 -2.21 79.71 6.27
N ALA A 473 -1.74 79.94 5.03
CA ALA A 473 -0.60 80.83 4.79
C ALA A 473 -0.88 82.22 5.38
N THR A 474 0.14 82.92 5.82
CA THR A 474 -0.01 84.25 6.44
C THR A 474 0.17 85.39 5.46
N ASP A 475 0.90 85.16 4.36
CA ASP A 475 1.23 86.21 3.40
C ASP A 475 1.51 85.65 1.98
N TYR A 476 1.43 86.53 0.99
CA TYR A 476 1.82 86.26 -0.39
C TYR A 476 2.97 87.18 -0.83
N ASP A 477 3.88 86.64 -1.64
CA ASP A 477 4.88 87.42 -2.35
C ASP A 477 4.62 87.27 -3.85
N LEU A 478 4.14 88.31 -4.53
CA LEU A 478 3.79 88.28 -5.95
C LEU A 478 4.77 89.14 -6.75
N ARG A 479 5.35 88.52 -7.79
CA ARG A 479 6.39 89.12 -8.63
C ARG A 479 5.96 89.20 -10.08
N ILE A 480 6.34 90.29 -10.74
CA ILE A 480 6.11 90.52 -12.16
C ILE A 480 7.39 90.97 -12.87
N SER A 481 7.57 90.57 -14.14
CA SER A 481 8.73 90.96 -14.95
C SER A 481 8.44 90.81 -16.46
N GLU A 482 9.13 91.55 -17.33
CA GLU A 482 9.12 91.31 -18.78
C GLU A 482 10.02 90.12 -19.18
N LEU A 483 10.87 89.65 -18.26
CA LEU A 483 11.67 88.42 -18.37
C LEU A 483 10.98 87.28 -17.65
N LYS A 484 11.18 86.04 -18.11
CA LYS A 484 10.59 84.85 -17.46
C LYS A 484 11.14 84.69 -16.05
N ILE A 485 10.23 84.63 -15.07
CA ILE A 485 10.60 84.45 -13.67
C ILE A 485 11.00 82.99 -13.41
N ILE A 486 12.11 82.77 -12.71
CA ILE A 486 12.58 81.46 -12.26
C ILE A 486 12.84 81.46 -10.75
N GLU A 487 12.95 80.27 -10.17
CA GLU A 487 13.19 80.07 -8.74
C GLU A 487 14.54 80.65 -8.30
N ASP A 488 14.60 81.21 -7.10
CA ASP A 488 15.85 81.74 -6.55
C ASP A 488 16.88 80.62 -6.37
N GLY A 489 18.15 80.91 -6.67
CA GLY A 489 19.24 79.92 -6.63
C GLY A 489 19.47 79.18 -7.95
N VAL A 490 18.60 79.37 -8.95
CA VAL A 490 18.87 78.97 -10.34
C VAL A 490 19.67 80.07 -11.05
N THR A 491 20.66 79.69 -11.86
CA THR A 491 21.42 80.66 -12.68
C THR A 491 20.55 81.11 -13.86
N PRO A 492 20.16 82.39 -13.98
CA PRO A 492 19.30 82.84 -15.08
C PRO A 492 19.98 82.72 -16.44
N LEU A 493 19.26 82.20 -17.43
CA LEU A 493 19.66 82.27 -18.83
C LEU A 493 19.21 83.60 -19.45
N ASN A 494 19.70 83.89 -20.66
CA ASN A 494 19.30 85.10 -21.39
C ASN A 494 17.78 85.09 -21.62
N GLY A 495 17.07 86.06 -21.02
CA GLY A 495 15.60 86.12 -21.05
C GLY A 495 14.91 85.74 -19.73
N GLU A 496 15.67 85.38 -18.69
CA GLU A 496 15.14 84.97 -17.39
C GLU A 496 15.59 85.89 -16.24
N ILE A 497 14.83 85.88 -15.14
CA ILE A 497 15.14 86.62 -13.92
C ILE A 497 14.79 85.79 -12.69
N ASN A 498 15.66 85.79 -11.67
CA ASN A 498 15.35 85.18 -10.38
C ASN A 498 14.18 85.91 -9.70
N PHE A 499 13.33 85.15 -9.02
CA PHE A 499 12.13 85.64 -8.34
C PHE A 499 12.38 86.86 -7.45
N SER A 500 13.43 86.84 -6.63
CA SER A 500 13.82 87.94 -5.74
C SER A 500 14.21 89.24 -6.47
N ASN A 501 14.65 89.15 -7.72
CA ASN A 501 15.08 90.28 -8.54
C ASN A 501 13.94 90.86 -9.41
N ALA A 502 12.81 90.16 -9.52
CA ALA A 502 11.63 90.64 -10.23
C ALA A 502 10.88 91.72 -9.42
N GLN A 503 10.08 92.53 -10.12
CA GLN A 503 9.34 93.63 -9.50
C GLN A 503 8.32 93.08 -8.50
N ASN A 504 8.36 93.59 -7.26
CA ASN A 504 7.39 93.25 -6.22
C ASN A 504 6.05 93.94 -6.46
N ILE A 505 4.96 93.20 -6.29
CA ILE A 505 3.61 93.74 -6.24
C ILE A 505 3.12 93.76 -4.81
N THR A 506 2.60 94.91 -4.39
CA THR A 506 2.13 95.15 -3.02
C THR A 506 0.61 95.29 -2.96
N GLY A 507 0.03 95.12 -1.77
CA GLY A 507 -1.41 95.23 -1.55
C GLY A 507 -2.21 93.95 -1.82
N LEU A 508 -1.54 92.80 -1.85
CA LEU A 508 -2.15 91.47 -2.02
C LEU A 508 -3.19 91.18 -0.91
N PRO A 509 -4.20 90.34 -1.19
CA PRO A 509 -5.15 89.90 -0.16
C PRO A 509 -4.43 89.07 0.92
N ILE A 510 -4.99 89.09 2.14
CA ILE A 510 -4.57 88.16 3.20
C ILE A 510 -5.01 86.75 2.78
N PRO A 511 -4.13 85.74 2.75
CA PRO A 511 -4.51 84.40 2.33
C PRO A 511 -5.69 83.84 3.14
N GLY A 512 -6.69 83.30 2.44
CA GLY A 512 -7.75 82.51 3.05
C GLY A 512 -7.29 81.10 3.45
N ILE A 513 -8.19 80.32 4.08
CA ILE A 513 -7.93 78.91 4.36
C ILE A 513 -7.55 78.14 3.08
N ALA A 514 -6.67 77.15 3.19
CA ALA A 514 -6.25 76.36 2.04
C ALA A 514 -7.45 75.83 1.23
N GLY A 515 -7.41 75.97 -0.09
CA GLY A 515 -8.52 75.66 -0.99
C GLY A 515 -9.44 76.85 -1.34
N THR A 516 -9.28 78.01 -0.70
CA THR A 516 -10.05 79.22 -1.03
C THR A 516 -9.58 79.82 -2.35
N LEU A 517 -10.51 80.18 -3.24
CA LEU A 517 -10.17 80.89 -4.47
C LEU A 517 -9.90 82.37 -4.18
N GLU A 518 -8.71 82.83 -4.54
CA GLU A 518 -8.23 84.20 -4.35
C GLU A 518 -8.13 84.94 -5.69
N SER A 519 -8.27 86.27 -5.66
CA SER A 519 -8.07 87.09 -6.85
C SER A 519 -7.41 88.44 -6.54
N PHE A 520 -6.61 88.94 -7.47
CA PHE A 520 -5.93 90.23 -7.33
C PHE A 520 -5.76 90.94 -8.68
N LYS A 521 -6.01 92.25 -8.71
CA LYS A 521 -5.85 93.06 -9.93
C LYS A 521 -4.51 93.79 -9.91
N VAL A 522 -3.67 93.49 -10.90
CA VAL A 522 -2.44 94.24 -11.22
C VAL A 522 -2.78 95.32 -12.25
N ASP A 523 -2.37 96.55 -11.99
CA ASP A 523 -2.60 97.71 -12.86
C ASP A 523 -1.31 98.32 -13.44
N GLN A 524 -1.46 99.35 -14.27
CA GLN A 524 -0.37 100.12 -14.91
C GLN A 524 0.61 99.30 -15.76
N LEU A 525 0.14 98.21 -16.38
CA LEU A 525 0.96 97.41 -17.29
C LEU A 525 1.15 98.12 -18.64
N ASN A 526 2.35 98.02 -19.22
CA ASN A 526 2.63 98.54 -20.56
C ASN A 526 1.82 97.77 -21.61
N THR A 527 1.11 98.48 -22.48
CA THR A 527 0.14 97.87 -23.42
C THR A 527 0.76 97.05 -24.56
N ASN A 528 2.08 97.04 -24.69
CA ASN A 528 2.84 96.36 -25.75
C ASN A 528 3.90 95.38 -25.20
N SER A 529 3.89 95.10 -23.90
CA SER A 529 4.82 94.15 -23.25
C SER A 529 4.08 92.89 -22.79
N VAL A 530 4.76 91.74 -22.86
CA VAL A 530 4.33 90.51 -22.18
C VAL A 530 5.02 90.46 -20.83
N TYR A 531 4.24 90.27 -19.77
CA TYR A 531 4.75 90.13 -18.42
C TYR A 531 4.63 88.69 -17.94
N TYR A 532 5.63 88.18 -17.26
CA TYR A 532 5.59 86.94 -16.49
C TYR A 532 5.26 87.24 -15.04
N VAL A 533 4.40 86.42 -14.44
CA VAL A 533 3.95 86.56 -13.06
C VAL A 533 4.16 85.24 -12.31
N ALA A 534 4.68 85.35 -11.10
CA ALA A 534 4.85 84.24 -10.16
C ALA A 534 4.47 84.69 -8.75
N ILE A 535 3.97 83.76 -7.94
CA ILE A 535 3.60 84.01 -6.54
C ILE A 535 4.21 82.94 -5.62
N LYS A 536 4.59 83.33 -4.40
CA LYS A 536 4.94 82.41 -3.30
C LYS A 536 3.99 82.65 -2.13
N ALA A 537 3.72 81.60 -1.36
CA ALA A 537 3.01 81.68 -0.08
C ALA A 537 4.02 81.61 1.07
N LYS A 538 3.70 82.25 2.20
CA LYS A 538 4.53 82.28 3.40
C LYS A 538 3.73 81.84 4.62
N ASP A 539 4.34 81.07 5.52
CA ASP A 539 3.73 80.65 6.80
C ASP A 539 3.96 81.69 7.92
N GLU A 540 3.49 81.41 9.13
CA GLU A 540 3.66 82.28 10.31
C GLU A 540 5.11 82.37 10.84
N LYS A 541 5.96 81.44 10.44
CA LYS A 541 7.39 81.38 10.80
C LYS A 541 8.27 82.09 9.78
N GLY A 542 7.71 82.48 8.64
CA GLY A 542 8.40 83.12 7.53
C GLY A 542 8.98 82.16 6.50
N ASN A 543 8.70 80.85 6.60
CA ASN A 543 9.09 79.90 5.57
C ASN A 543 8.24 80.12 4.31
N VAL A 544 8.86 79.98 3.15
CA VAL A 544 8.22 80.27 1.86
C VAL A 544 8.08 79.00 1.02
N SER A 545 6.99 78.92 0.27
CA SER A 545 6.83 77.90 -0.78
C SER A 545 7.88 78.06 -1.88
N SER A 546 8.05 77.03 -2.71
CA SER A 546 8.58 77.23 -4.06
C SER A 546 7.69 78.17 -4.87
N ILE A 547 8.22 78.76 -5.95
CA ILE A 547 7.46 79.61 -6.87
C ILE A 547 6.24 78.85 -7.40
N SER A 548 5.16 79.58 -7.64
CA SER A 548 4.00 79.05 -8.33
C SER A 548 4.34 78.55 -9.73
N ASN A 549 3.35 77.94 -10.40
CA ASN A 549 3.38 77.94 -11.86
C ASN A 549 3.54 79.40 -12.36
N VAL A 550 4.48 79.62 -13.29
CA VAL A 550 4.75 80.96 -13.83
C VAL A 550 3.86 81.18 -15.04
N ILE A 551 3.00 82.19 -14.97
CA ILE A 551 2.10 82.56 -16.07
C ILE A 551 2.66 83.75 -16.81
N ASN A 552 2.25 83.94 -18.06
CA ASN A 552 2.45 85.20 -18.76
C ASN A 552 1.12 85.96 -18.87
N SER A 553 1.19 87.27 -19.12
CA SER A 553 0.02 88.13 -19.32
C SER A 553 -0.65 87.89 -20.69
N ASP A 554 -0.23 86.86 -21.42
CA ASP A 554 -0.80 86.46 -22.70
C ASP A 554 -2.05 85.59 -22.43
N LYS A 555 -3.20 86.05 -22.92
CA LYS A 555 -4.54 85.62 -22.48
C LYS A 555 -5.00 84.32 -23.15
N THR A 556 -4.19 83.27 -23.12
CA THR A 556 -4.57 81.95 -23.64
C THR A 556 -4.41 80.87 -22.56
N PRO A 557 -5.49 80.21 -22.11
CA PRO A 557 -5.42 79.14 -21.10
C PRO A 557 -4.63 77.91 -21.60
N PRO A 558 -3.79 77.26 -20.78
CA PRO A 558 -3.16 75.98 -21.14
C PRO A 558 -4.16 74.82 -21.05
N ILE A 559 -4.28 74.05 -22.13
CA ILE A 559 -5.04 72.80 -22.26
C ILE A 559 -4.27 71.66 -21.55
N PRO A 560 -4.92 70.77 -20.77
CA PRO A 560 -4.23 69.62 -20.15
C PRO A 560 -3.72 68.65 -21.23
N VAL A 561 -2.45 68.24 -21.11
CA VAL A 561 -1.68 67.47 -22.10
C VAL A 561 -1.41 66.04 -21.61
N THR A 562 -1.61 65.04 -22.47
CA THR A 562 -1.34 63.62 -22.15
C THR A 562 0.17 63.34 -22.15
N ALA A 563 0.67 62.71 -21.08
CA ALA A 563 2.03 62.20 -21.01
C ALA A 563 2.16 60.87 -21.75
N ILE A 564 3.13 60.77 -22.66
CA ILE A 564 3.50 59.54 -23.36
C ILE A 564 4.72 58.93 -22.65
N ARG A 565 4.65 57.63 -22.34
CA ARG A 565 5.77 56.83 -21.82
C ARG A 565 6.38 55.95 -22.91
N GLN A 566 7.58 55.45 -22.68
CA GLN A 566 8.24 54.52 -23.59
C GLN A 566 7.31 53.32 -23.86
N GLY A 567 7.04 53.04 -25.14
CA GLY A 567 6.02 52.08 -25.58
C GLY A 567 4.84 52.73 -26.30
N TYR A 568 3.71 52.02 -26.37
CA TYR A 568 2.54 52.42 -27.16
C TYR A 568 1.49 53.14 -26.31
N THR A 569 1.10 54.37 -26.65
CA THR A 569 0.01 55.10 -25.96
C THR A 569 -1.09 55.47 -26.94
N MET A 570 -2.36 55.39 -26.52
CA MET A 570 -3.49 55.86 -27.32
C MET A 570 -3.71 57.36 -27.15
N ILE A 571 -3.65 58.09 -28.25
CA ILE A 571 -3.74 59.55 -28.31
C ILE A 571 -4.83 59.99 -29.29
N SER A 572 -5.28 61.24 -29.16
CA SER A 572 -6.15 61.92 -30.12
C SER A 572 -5.78 63.40 -30.25
N PHE A 573 -6.37 64.11 -31.21
CA PHE A 573 -6.08 65.52 -31.47
C PHE A 573 -7.33 66.37 -31.26
N PRO A 574 -7.45 67.10 -30.13
CA PRO A 574 -8.60 67.95 -29.80
C PRO A 574 -8.56 69.33 -30.52
N LEU A 575 -7.98 69.36 -31.71
CA LEU A 575 -7.78 70.53 -32.55
C LEU A 575 -7.47 70.11 -33.99
N ASN A 576 -7.61 71.02 -34.95
CA ASN A 576 -7.09 70.88 -36.30
C ASN A 576 -5.58 71.15 -36.29
N PRO A 577 -4.72 70.13 -36.47
CA PRO A 577 -3.28 70.32 -36.39
C PRO A 577 -2.78 71.27 -37.49
N THR A 578 -1.70 72.03 -37.21
CA THR A 578 -1.10 72.95 -38.21
C THR A 578 -0.61 72.24 -39.48
N THR A 579 -0.29 70.95 -39.37
CA THR A 579 -0.02 70.03 -40.48
C THR A 579 -0.60 68.66 -40.15
N THR A 580 -1.08 67.93 -41.15
CA THR A 580 -1.54 66.55 -40.94
C THR A 580 -0.40 65.53 -40.96
N ASP A 581 0.77 65.89 -41.50
CA ASP A 581 1.94 65.00 -41.61
C ASP A 581 2.51 64.64 -40.23
N THR A 582 2.54 63.34 -39.91
CA THR A 582 2.89 62.86 -38.56
C THR A 582 4.35 63.10 -38.18
N GLN A 583 5.28 63.02 -39.13
CA GLN A 583 6.71 63.22 -38.86
C GLN A 583 6.98 64.69 -38.52
N ALA A 584 6.43 65.61 -39.32
CA ALA A 584 6.54 67.05 -39.05
C ALA A 584 5.82 67.45 -37.75
N LEU A 585 4.69 66.80 -37.44
CA LEU A 585 3.87 67.15 -36.30
C LEU A 585 4.42 66.62 -34.96
N LEU A 586 4.98 65.41 -34.95
CA LEU A 586 5.30 64.68 -33.70
C LEU A 586 6.78 64.28 -33.57
N GLY A 587 7.59 64.39 -34.63
CA GLY A 587 8.97 63.88 -34.65
C GLY A 587 9.87 64.43 -33.55
N ALA A 588 9.74 65.72 -33.23
CA ALA A 588 10.47 66.33 -32.13
C ALA A 588 9.97 65.91 -30.73
N ILE A 589 8.73 65.42 -30.63
CA ILE A 589 8.08 65.07 -29.35
C ILE A 589 8.35 63.60 -28.99
N VAL A 590 8.34 62.69 -29.95
CA VAL A 590 8.42 61.23 -29.67
C VAL A 590 9.63 60.51 -30.27
N GLY A 591 10.43 61.18 -31.10
CA GLY A 591 11.62 60.63 -31.76
C GLY A 591 11.43 60.33 -33.26
N ASP A 592 12.54 60.24 -33.99
CA ASP A 592 12.60 60.00 -35.44
C ASP A 592 13.06 58.55 -35.73
N PRO A 593 12.33 57.74 -36.53
CA PRO A 593 11.05 58.02 -37.20
C PRO A 593 9.82 57.90 -36.28
N VAL A 594 8.77 58.68 -36.57
CA VAL A 594 7.49 58.64 -35.87
C VAL A 594 6.68 57.42 -36.31
N GLU A 595 6.44 56.50 -35.37
CA GLU A 595 5.57 55.34 -35.58
C GLU A 595 4.18 55.59 -34.98
N LEU A 596 3.23 56.01 -35.84
CA LEU A 596 1.82 56.25 -35.47
C LEU A 596 0.90 55.24 -36.18
N TYR A 597 0.07 54.54 -35.44
CA TYR A 597 -0.79 53.48 -35.96
C TYR A 597 -2.28 53.76 -35.71
N GLN A 598 -3.11 53.24 -36.60
CA GLN A 598 -4.54 53.07 -36.36
C GLN A 598 -4.91 51.60 -36.48
N TRP A 599 -5.75 51.13 -35.56
CA TRP A 599 -6.34 49.81 -35.61
C TRP A 599 -7.66 49.85 -36.39
N SER A 600 -7.84 48.88 -37.27
CA SER A 600 -9.13 48.56 -37.89
C SER A 600 -9.40 47.06 -37.78
N SER A 601 -10.60 46.70 -37.34
CA SER A 601 -11.10 45.33 -37.36
C SER A 601 -11.44 44.89 -38.78
N THR A 602 -11.30 43.58 -39.06
CA THR A 602 -11.70 42.97 -40.34
C THR A 602 -13.07 42.29 -40.29
N GLY A 603 -13.85 42.52 -39.23
CA GLY A 603 -15.17 41.94 -38.99
C GLY A 603 -15.62 42.09 -37.53
N LEU A 604 -16.78 41.53 -37.18
CA LEU A 604 -17.39 41.62 -35.84
C LEU A 604 -16.78 40.69 -34.77
N GLU A 605 -15.96 39.70 -35.13
CA GLU A 605 -15.40 38.74 -34.17
C GLU A 605 -14.14 39.29 -33.45
N ASP A 606 -14.16 39.20 -32.11
CA ASP A 606 -13.59 40.14 -31.12
C ASP A 606 -12.05 40.21 -30.94
N ALA A 607 -11.23 39.87 -31.95
CA ALA A 607 -9.78 40.13 -31.83
C ALA A 607 -8.99 40.24 -33.16
N SER A 608 -9.58 39.91 -34.31
CA SER A 608 -8.84 39.95 -35.58
C SER A 608 -8.95 41.32 -36.24
N GLY A 609 -7.81 42.01 -36.34
CA GLY A 609 -7.66 43.25 -37.09
C GLY A 609 -6.18 43.51 -37.37
N SER A 610 -5.88 44.68 -37.92
CA SER A 610 -4.49 45.06 -38.20
C SER A 610 -4.20 46.50 -37.79
N PHE A 611 -2.98 46.70 -37.27
CA PHE A 611 -2.42 48.03 -37.09
C PHE A 611 -1.87 48.50 -38.42
N THR A 612 -2.37 49.62 -38.91
CA THR A 612 -1.87 50.28 -40.12
C THR A 612 -1.06 51.50 -39.71
N LEU A 613 0.16 51.65 -40.25
CA LEU A 613 0.97 52.86 -40.05
C LEU A 613 0.31 54.04 -40.77
N ILE A 614 0.07 55.14 -40.05
CA ILE A 614 -0.61 56.32 -40.55
C ILE A 614 0.37 57.48 -40.66
N SER A 615 0.41 58.10 -41.84
CA SER A 615 1.23 59.29 -42.11
C SER A 615 0.45 60.61 -41.99
N ASN A 616 -0.88 60.55 -41.83
CA ASN A 616 -1.74 61.74 -41.70
C ASN A 616 -2.75 61.63 -40.56
N VAL A 617 -2.81 62.64 -39.70
CA VAL A 617 -3.77 62.71 -38.57
C VAL A 617 -4.97 63.58 -38.87
N SER A 618 -6.08 63.28 -38.20
CA SER A 618 -7.32 64.05 -38.26
C SER A 618 -7.97 64.11 -36.87
N PRO A 619 -8.65 65.20 -36.51
CA PRO A 619 -9.38 65.28 -35.26
C PRO A 619 -10.47 64.21 -35.13
N GLY A 620 -10.87 63.91 -33.88
CA GLY A 620 -11.94 62.97 -33.57
C GLY A 620 -11.58 61.49 -33.76
N ARG A 621 -10.42 61.18 -34.37
CA ARG A 621 -9.90 59.81 -34.48
C ARG A 621 -8.88 59.53 -33.37
N GLY A 622 -8.82 58.26 -32.97
CA GLY A 622 -7.80 57.75 -32.05
C GLY A 622 -6.63 57.12 -32.80
N TYR A 623 -5.44 57.20 -32.20
CA TYR A 623 -4.20 56.65 -32.74
C TYR A 623 -3.33 56.03 -31.66
N PHE A 624 -2.54 55.01 -31.98
CA PHE A 624 -1.45 54.54 -31.14
C PHE A 624 -0.17 55.21 -31.58
N ILE A 625 0.48 55.88 -30.65
CA ILE A 625 1.83 56.39 -30.85
C ILE A 625 2.82 55.52 -30.09
N LYS A 626 3.90 55.11 -30.76
CA LYS A 626 5.01 54.44 -30.10
C LYS A 626 6.10 55.46 -29.81
N ALA A 627 6.35 55.73 -28.54
CA ALA A 627 7.47 56.59 -28.13
C ALA A 627 8.65 55.74 -27.68
N ASN A 628 9.86 56.17 -28.06
CA ASN A 628 11.10 55.50 -27.65
C ASN A 628 11.73 56.14 -26.39
N MET A 629 11.06 57.13 -25.77
CA MET A 629 11.56 57.95 -24.65
C MET A 629 10.70 57.80 -23.39
N ASP A 630 11.30 57.86 -22.19
CA ASP A 630 10.65 57.46 -20.93
C ASP A 630 9.59 58.43 -20.38
N SER A 631 9.50 59.67 -20.88
CA SER A 631 8.36 60.60 -20.65
C SER A 631 8.42 61.81 -21.60
N ALA A 632 7.43 61.96 -22.48
CA ALA A 632 7.22 63.13 -23.33
C ALA A 632 5.80 63.67 -23.20
N VAL A 633 5.60 64.97 -23.35
CA VAL A 633 4.27 65.60 -23.25
C VAL A 633 3.85 66.08 -24.64
N LEU A 634 2.68 65.65 -25.12
CA LEU A 634 2.16 66.08 -26.42
C LEU A 634 1.79 67.56 -26.40
N ASN A 635 2.64 68.41 -26.96
CA ASN A 635 2.36 69.83 -27.14
C ASN A 635 2.29 70.16 -28.63
N VAL A 636 1.18 69.78 -29.26
CA VAL A 636 0.95 69.97 -30.70
C VAL A 636 0.16 71.25 -30.95
N THR A 637 0.65 72.08 -31.88
CA THR A 637 -0.01 73.33 -32.24
C THR A 637 -1.03 73.12 -33.37
N GLY A 638 -2.14 73.84 -33.30
CA GLY A 638 -3.23 73.77 -34.26
C GLY A 638 -4.30 74.81 -34.00
N THR A 639 -5.35 74.78 -34.82
CA THR A 639 -6.53 75.66 -34.67
C THR A 639 -7.66 74.90 -33.98
N ALA A 640 -8.36 75.54 -33.06
CA ALA A 640 -9.50 74.92 -32.39
C ALA A 640 -10.63 74.62 -33.38
N ILE A 641 -11.29 73.47 -33.23
CA ILE A 641 -12.42 73.11 -34.08
C ILE A 641 -13.65 73.93 -33.69
N THR A 642 -14.18 74.68 -34.66
CA THR A 642 -15.34 75.55 -34.47
C THR A 642 -16.65 74.92 -34.91
N ASP A 643 -16.59 73.81 -35.65
CA ASP A 643 -17.79 73.09 -36.10
C ASP A 643 -18.62 72.61 -34.91
N SER A 644 -19.95 72.76 -35.00
CA SER A 644 -20.88 72.40 -33.93
C SER A 644 -20.92 70.90 -33.63
N SER A 645 -20.53 70.09 -34.61
CA SER A 645 -20.41 68.64 -34.50
C SER A 645 -19.30 68.12 -35.39
N TRP A 646 -18.66 67.03 -34.97
CA TRP A 646 -17.64 66.31 -35.70
C TRP A 646 -18.07 64.86 -35.90
N THR A 647 -17.90 64.33 -37.11
CA THR A 647 -18.35 62.98 -37.46
C THR A 647 -17.17 62.05 -37.65
N VAL A 648 -17.24 60.88 -37.02
CA VAL A 648 -16.25 59.80 -37.15
C VAL A 648 -16.95 58.57 -37.73
N THR A 649 -16.51 58.11 -38.90
CA THR A 649 -17.02 56.88 -39.51
C THR A 649 -16.53 55.65 -38.72
N LEU A 650 -17.46 54.77 -38.39
CA LEU A 650 -17.25 53.51 -37.69
C LEU A 650 -17.40 52.33 -38.66
N GLN A 651 -16.42 51.43 -38.62
CA GLN A 651 -16.41 50.14 -39.31
C GLN A 651 -16.96 49.04 -38.39
N PRO A 652 -17.49 47.92 -38.91
CA PRO A 652 -17.85 46.76 -38.09
C PRO A 652 -16.68 46.30 -37.21
N GLY A 653 -16.93 46.16 -35.90
CA GLY A 653 -15.94 45.79 -34.89
C GLY A 653 -15.29 46.98 -34.17
N TRP A 654 -14.05 46.83 -33.73
CA TRP A 654 -13.34 47.80 -32.89
C TRP A 654 -12.78 49.00 -33.69
N ASN A 655 -13.21 50.21 -33.31
CA ASN A 655 -12.82 51.47 -33.92
C ASN A 655 -12.03 52.35 -32.96
N MET A 656 -10.99 53.01 -33.47
CA MET A 656 -10.26 54.02 -32.71
C MET A 656 -10.87 55.41 -32.88
N ILE A 657 -11.43 55.94 -31.80
CA ILE A 657 -12.08 57.25 -31.70
C ILE A 657 -11.30 58.17 -30.74
N GLY A 658 -11.55 59.47 -30.80
CA GLY A 658 -10.89 60.47 -29.98
C GLY A 658 -11.72 61.72 -29.81
N ASN A 659 -11.27 62.63 -28.95
CA ASN A 659 -11.93 63.92 -28.77
C ASN A 659 -11.47 64.92 -29.85
N PRO A 660 -12.36 65.49 -30.69
CA PRO A 660 -12.01 66.52 -31.66
C PRO A 660 -11.93 67.93 -31.06
N TYR A 661 -12.47 68.17 -29.86
CA TYR A 661 -12.64 69.52 -29.29
C TYR A 661 -11.70 69.78 -28.11
N PRO A 662 -11.29 71.05 -27.87
CA PRO A 662 -10.40 71.44 -26.77
C PRO A 662 -11.09 71.52 -25.40
N ALA A 663 -12.18 70.78 -25.19
CA ALA A 663 -12.80 70.51 -23.89
C ALA A 663 -13.30 69.04 -23.85
N GLU A 664 -13.36 68.41 -22.68
CA GLU A 664 -13.80 67.02 -22.54
C GLU A 664 -15.26 66.85 -22.99
N VAL A 665 -15.53 65.79 -23.76
CA VAL A 665 -16.89 65.47 -24.23
C VAL A 665 -17.44 64.31 -23.43
N ASP A 666 -18.53 64.52 -22.70
CA ASP A 666 -19.25 63.42 -22.06
C ASP A 666 -19.79 62.46 -23.13
N LEU A 667 -19.42 61.18 -23.06
CA LEU A 667 -19.71 60.21 -24.11
C LEU A 667 -21.23 60.03 -24.32
N ILE A 668 -21.99 60.13 -23.23
CA ILE A 668 -23.46 60.09 -23.23
C ILE A 668 -24.10 61.16 -24.12
N ASN A 669 -23.43 62.29 -24.35
CA ASN A 669 -23.92 63.40 -25.16
C ASN A 669 -23.61 63.27 -26.66
N THR A 670 -23.00 62.14 -27.07
CA THR A 670 -22.73 61.84 -28.48
C THR A 670 -23.85 61.01 -29.09
N TYR A 671 -23.89 60.93 -30.42
CA TYR A 671 -24.94 60.22 -31.16
C TYR A 671 -24.33 59.25 -32.16
N ILE A 672 -25.04 58.14 -32.40
CA ILE A 672 -24.69 57.15 -33.42
C ILE A 672 -25.74 57.20 -34.52
N LYS A 673 -25.28 57.35 -35.77
CA LYS A 673 -26.11 57.37 -36.96
C LYS A 673 -25.85 56.13 -37.80
N ASP A 674 -26.89 55.39 -38.12
CA ASP A 674 -26.84 54.39 -39.19
C ASP A 674 -26.81 55.12 -40.54
N THR A 675 -25.72 54.96 -41.30
CA THR A 675 -25.56 55.69 -42.58
C THR A 675 -26.47 55.16 -43.68
N ALA A 676 -26.89 53.90 -43.60
CA ALA A 676 -27.76 53.28 -44.60
C ALA A 676 -29.22 53.72 -44.43
N THR A 677 -29.71 53.79 -43.18
CA THR A 677 -31.11 54.17 -42.88
C THR A 677 -31.28 55.64 -42.51
N GLY A 678 -30.20 56.32 -42.12
CA GLY A 678 -30.23 57.69 -41.60
C GLY A 678 -30.70 57.82 -40.16
N ASN A 679 -31.04 56.70 -39.50
CA ASN A 679 -31.54 56.71 -38.12
C ASN A 679 -30.47 57.16 -37.15
N LEU A 680 -30.82 58.11 -36.29
CA LEU A 680 -29.93 58.69 -35.28
C LEU A 680 -30.41 58.32 -33.88
N LYS A 681 -29.49 57.84 -33.04
CA LYS A 681 -29.71 57.54 -31.62
C LYS A 681 -28.68 58.25 -30.77
N ASN A 682 -29.06 58.73 -29.58
CA ASN A 682 -28.06 59.13 -28.60
C ASN A 682 -27.24 57.89 -28.16
N PHE A 683 -26.09 58.11 -27.54
CA PHE A 683 -25.17 57.02 -27.23
C PHE A 683 -25.82 55.91 -26.38
N GLN A 684 -26.61 56.27 -25.36
CA GLN A 684 -27.31 55.30 -24.51
C GLN A 684 -28.30 54.44 -25.29
N ASP A 685 -29.15 55.07 -26.11
CA ASP A 685 -30.14 54.35 -26.90
C ASP A 685 -29.49 53.48 -27.99
N ALA A 686 -28.31 53.88 -28.50
CA ALA A 686 -27.51 53.08 -29.40
C ALA A 686 -26.92 51.83 -28.70
N VAL A 687 -26.48 51.97 -27.45
CA VAL A 687 -26.05 50.82 -26.61
C VAL A 687 -27.23 49.89 -26.34
N ILE A 688 -28.39 50.42 -25.92
CA ILE A 688 -29.60 49.63 -25.64
C ILE A 688 -30.10 48.93 -26.90
N ALA A 689 -30.00 49.57 -28.07
CA ALA A 689 -30.34 48.98 -29.37
C ALA A 689 -29.29 47.97 -29.88
N GLY A 690 -28.18 47.78 -29.15
CA GLY A 690 -27.11 46.85 -29.53
C GLY A 690 -26.30 47.32 -30.75
N TRP A 691 -26.30 48.61 -31.07
CA TRP A 691 -25.51 49.14 -32.19
C TRP A 691 -24.03 49.19 -31.86
N ILE A 692 -23.70 49.59 -30.63
CA ILE A 692 -22.33 49.78 -30.14
C ILE A 692 -22.16 49.15 -28.75
N GLY A 693 -20.90 48.92 -28.37
CA GLY A 693 -20.53 48.48 -27.02
C GLY A 693 -20.85 49.52 -25.94
N ASN A 694 -21.01 49.07 -24.69
CA ASN A 694 -21.40 49.89 -23.54
C ASN A 694 -20.23 50.59 -22.82
N ALA A 695 -19.02 50.50 -23.35
CA ALA A 695 -17.83 51.12 -22.78
C ALA A 695 -16.87 51.57 -23.88
N ILE A 696 -16.00 52.52 -23.51
CA ILE A 696 -14.81 52.85 -24.28
C ILE A 696 -13.57 52.37 -23.53
N TYR A 697 -12.55 51.98 -24.29
CA TYR A 697 -11.33 51.38 -23.77
C TYR A 697 -10.13 52.25 -24.16
N ASN A 698 -9.20 52.48 -23.25
CA ASN A 698 -7.97 53.23 -23.50
C ASN A 698 -6.76 52.38 -23.09
N TYR A 699 -5.65 52.57 -23.79
CA TYR A 699 -4.36 52.03 -23.41
C TYR A 699 -3.35 53.16 -23.25
N ASN A 700 -2.77 53.27 -22.06
CA ASN A 700 -1.88 54.38 -21.69
C ASN A 700 -0.39 54.04 -21.76
N GLY A 701 -0.01 52.91 -22.37
CA GLY A 701 1.38 52.42 -22.38
C GLY A 701 1.65 51.26 -21.44
N SER A 702 0.87 51.09 -20.38
CA SER A 702 1.12 50.04 -19.37
C SER A 702 -0.13 49.26 -18.97
N THR A 703 -1.31 49.88 -18.99
CA THR A 703 -2.56 49.25 -18.60
C THR A 703 -3.66 49.54 -19.61
N TYR A 704 -4.50 48.54 -19.88
CA TYR A 704 -5.80 48.75 -20.52
C TYR A 704 -6.80 49.18 -19.44
N ASP A 705 -7.40 50.34 -19.64
CA ASP A 705 -8.48 50.86 -18.82
C ASP A 705 -9.77 50.93 -19.66
N PHE A 706 -10.93 50.82 -19.02
CA PHE A 706 -12.21 50.99 -19.68
C PHE A 706 -13.17 51.78 -18.81
N SER A 707 -14.01 52.58 -19.46
CA SER A 707 -15.02 53.39 -18.80
C SER A 707 -16.39 53.11 -19.39
N MET A 708 -17.33 52.78 -18.53
CA MET A 708 -18.74 52.57 -18.91
C MET A 708 -19.35 53.89 -19.37
N TYR A 709 -20.20 53.83 -20.41
CA TYR A 709 -20.68 55.02 -21.12
C TYR A 709 -21.41 56.06 -20.24
N THR A 710 -21.98 55.64 -19.11
CA THR A 710 -22.71 56.52 -18.18
C THR A 710 -21.82 57.53 -17.46
N GLN A 711 -20.50 57.28 -17.40
CA GLN A 711 -19.52 58.16 -16.73
C GLN A 711 -18.30 58.45 -17.63
N ALA A 712 -18.23 57.83 -18.80
CA ALA A 712 -17.11 57.98 -19.71
C ALA A 712 -17.10 59.37 -20.38
N LYS A 713 -15.91 59.93 -20.52
CA LYS A 713 -15.65 61.16 -21.26
C LYS A 713 -14.57 60.89 -22.30
N LEU A 714 -14.72 61.47 -23.49
CA LEU A 714 -13.62 61.59 -24.44
C LEU A 714 -12.71 62.71 -23.94
N ARG A 715 -11.61 62.34 -23.26
CA ARG A 715 -10.68 63.31 -22.71
C ARG A 715 -9.76 63.89 -23.76
N LEU A 716 -9.21 65.06 -23.45
CA LEU A 716 -8.27 65.76 -24.31
C LEU A 716 -7.01 64.92 -24.51
N TRP A 717 -6.55 64.87 -25.75
CA TRP A 717 -5.35 64.15 -26.17
C TRP A 717 -5.35 62.64 -25.91
N GLN A 718 -6.47 62.03 -25.52
CA GLN A 718 -6.60 60.60 -25.28
C GLN A 718 -7.39 59.94 -26.42
N GLY A 719 -6.87 58.81 -26.92
CA GLY A 719 -7.56 57.96 -27.90
C GLY A 719 -8.30 56.83 -27.21
N TYR A 720 -9.39 56.34 -27.80
CA TYR A 720 -10.19 55.25 -27.24
C TYR A 720 -10.60 54.25 -28.31
N TRP A 721 -10.92 53.04 -27.87
CA TRP A 721 -11.58 52.03 -28.67
C TRP A 721 -13.06 51.98 -28.34
N LEU A 722 -13.89 51.88 -29.38
CA LEU A 722 -15.33 51.66 -29.31
C LEU A 722 -15.71 50.53 -30.26
N ALA A 723 -16.45 49.54 -29.77
CA ALA A 723 -16.97 48.45 -30.60
C ALA A 723 -18.25 48.88 -31.30
N LEU A 724 -18.30 48.70 -32.63
CA LEU A 724 -19.53 48.66 -33.42
C LEU A 724 -19.94 47.20 -33.57
N LEU A 725 -21.14 46.86 -33.13
CA LEU A 725 -21.63 45.48 -33.05
C LEU A 725 -22.56 45.09 -34.22
N GLN A 726 -22.52 45.87 -35.30
CA GLN A 726 -23.40 45.72 -36.47
C GLN A 726 -22.60 45.60 -37.77
N ASP A 727 -23.06 44.73 -38.66
CA ASP A 727 -22.52 44.57 -40.02
C ASP A 727 -23.02 45.71 -40.93
N GLY A 728 -22.48 46.91 -40.74
CA GLY A 728 -22.82 48.10 -41.51
C GLY A 728 -21.90 49.29 -41.23
N GLN A 729 -22.01 50.36 -42.04
CA GLN A 729 -21.29 51.61 -41.81
C GLN A 729 -22.11 52.52 -40.92
N TYR A 730 -21.54 52.93 -39.79
CA TYR A 730 -22.16 53.86 -38.86
C TYR A 730 -21.29 55.09 -38.69
N GLU A 731 -21.88 56.17 -38.21
CA GLU A 731 -21.17 57.41 -37.92
C GLU A 731 -21.39 57.79 -36.46
N MET A 732 -20.31 58.04 -35.73
CA MET A 732 -20.37 58.68 -34.43
C MET A 732 -20.31 60.19 -34.61
N ILE A 733 -21.35 60.88 -34.14
CA ILE A 733 -21.48 62.32 -34.18
C ILE A 733 -21.17 62.86 -32.77
N ILE A 734 -20.06 63.59 -32.67
CA ILE A 734 -19.56 64.19 -31.45
C ILE A 734 -19.92 65.67 -31.50
N TYR A 735 -20.79 66.14 -30.60
CA TYR A 735 -21.11 67.55 -30.51
C TYR A 735 -20.07 68.31 -29.71
N LYS A 736 -19.86 69.57 -30.07
CA LYS A 736 -18.99 70.48 -29.31
C LYS A 736 -19.56 70.64 -27.88
N PRO A 737 -18.76 70.37 -26.83
CA PRO A 737 -19.21 70.42 -25.44
C PRO A 737 -19.46 71.84 -24.94
#